data_AF-A0A351DF72-F1
#
_entry.id   AF-A0A351DF72-F1
#
_cell.length_a   1.000
_cell.length_b   1.000
_cell.length_c   1.000
_cell.angle_alpha   90.00
_cell.angle_beta   90.00
_cell.angle_gamma   90.00
#
_symmetry.space_group_name_H-M   'P 1'
#
loop_
_entity.id
_entity.type
_entity.pdbx_description
1 polymer ?
#
loop_
_entity_poly.entity_id
_entity_poly.type
_entity_poly.pdbx_seq_one_letter_code
_entity_poly.pdbx_strand_id
1 'polypeptide(L)'
;MIKRVATSIITLAVLMGSLVACGGTTQVAAPTDDEISDESGREQLLQEILAEPELGISRDLAECFIDYVVDNSPLDFEQWNTLGDDYPVSAEALEGLSEEEMEDLVSVVAIGVEDCGLFDEEYEDADGGDYSSPPVSGEFNFELLTEHPFDCLNQELDVFVNVFGIYVISHSSIPTEYVEHSANVVAEFMDNDADGVMDDPEVHRFLVENNFVVPVWTEALREEVFPSLRGTFCEDNLGWAASMYYGDDDWAFGGIKQAGTWDTNLEEIWHVLSVGWYNTYPEYFGDRTGSRLADAMDAARGGRFQTVPNSYPEGAWYSYDDYTCNYDCQIAEYFYWILMANIDALDPAYTDKCESSKDEWYVCTKDELQQIDPLAYDLLNNQGFKLPTRIPSGSYRGPSGRETSPTVEEPAEEVAEQKCDASSASDKTGTEFQKGSKGVGDPYFPGLGNGGYDVDRYLIDVTWQPGDGYLDGWTTIEAKTTENLSSFNVDLNANMAVSEVIVNGEDACFIREGTEVTVVPATNLPVGSEFEARFAYAGFPGPVPAEYAPVGAGGWYHEPFITEDNMVQRNNIMYVVGEPSSSMAWHPVNDHPRDRAQFRIEMAVDNGPNYVYFPDWEVVTNGYLISKEETTNTQNLPVTTWIYETRYPQAPYLTVLAYGPFTESDEEDLDDVTLRHWAQNADTLPGGSFAHAKETLGIDYGPMFEVFTDLFGPYLYDTYGYLALSDSLGFALETQTLSIFGYGTWTQPFIHVHELAHQWFGNYITVDNWSEIWLNEGFATYSEYLFEEAVAPGYDIFLEMRSLVTTGEAYGWFAVLPGDPGPENLFAPAVYYRGALTLHALRMTIGDDAFFASVRKYVDDFGGKSVTTADFVQVVESVSGADLEDFFDSWLFGTPMPDLPCEGYSPCIQ
;
A
#
# COMPACT_ATOMS: atom_id res chain seq x y z
N MET A 1 -13.72 7.86 35.50
CA MET A 1 -14.11 8.62 34.30
C MET A 1 -14.73 7.69 33.29
N ILE A 2 -14.06 6.59 32.93
CA ILE A 2 -14.64 5.45 32.18
C ILE A 2 -15.94 4.90 32.80
N LYS A 3 -16.00 4.71 34.13
CA LYS A 3 -17.26 4.33 34.82
C LYS A 3 -18.41 5.35 34.70
N ARG A 4 -18.13 6.63 34.41
CA ARG A 4 -19.16 7.67 34.18
C ARG A 4 -19.53 7.76 32.69
N VAL A 5 -18.58 7.57 31.79
CA VAL A 5 -18.80 7.47 30.34
C VAL A 5 -19.64 6.22 30.02
N ALA A 6 -19.31 5.07 30.61
CA ALA A 6 -20.12 3.86 30.53
C ALA A 6 -21.51 4.06 31.13
N THR A 7 -21.64 4.74 32.29
CA THR A 7 -22.97 5.01 32.89
C THR A 7 -23.82 5.94 32.00
N SER A 8 -23.25 6.91 31.29
CA SER A 8 -24.00 7.82 30.40
C SER A 8 -24.42 7.17 29.08
N ILE A 9 -23.55 6.35 28.48
CA ILE A 9 -23.86 5.58 27.26
C ILE A 9 -24.89 4.48 27.57
N ILE A 10 -24.75 3.81 28.72
CA ILE A 10 -25.73 2.84 29.22
C ILE A 10 -27.06 3.54 29.59
N THR A 11 -27.06 4.76 30.14
CA THR A 11 -28.32 5.49 30.45
C THR A 11 -29.05 5.89 29.16
N LEU A 12 -28.33 6.21 28.08
CA LEU A 12 -28.93 6.49 26.77
C LEU A 12 -29.46 5.21 26.09
N ALA A 13 -28.71 4.11 26.17
CA ALA A 13 -29.10 2.82 25.57
C ALA A 13 -30.26 2.12 26.33
N VAL A 14 -30.33 2.28 27.65
CA VAL A 14 -31.37 1.69 28.52
C VAL A 14 -32.71 2.43 28.42
N LEU A 15 -32.71 3.70 27.99
CA LEU A 15 -33.94 4.40 27.60
C LEU A 15 -34.56 3.83 26.30
N MET A 16 -33.78 3.11 25.48
CA MET A 16 -34.18 2.69 24.12
C MET A 16 -34.46 1.18 23.97
N GLY A 17 -34.16 0.32 24.95
CA GLY A 17 -34.24 -1.14 24.81
C GLY A 17 -35.32 -1.82 25.66
N SER A 18 -36.60 -1.78 25.26
CA SER A 18 -37.64 -2.70 25.78
C SER A 18 -38.90 -2.75 24.92
N LEU A 19 -38.87 -3.51 23.81
CA LEU A 19 -39.99 -4.13 23.05
C LEU A 19 -39.36 -4.55 21.71
N VAL A 20 -38.99 -5.81 21.45
CA VAL A 20 -39.90 -6.83 20.93
C VAL A 20 -39.35 -8.24 21.24
N ALA A 21 -39.97 -8.90 22.22
CA ALA A 21 -40.10 -10.35 22.22
C ALA A 21 -41.57 -10.68 22.50
N CYS A 22 -42.13 -11.61 21.71
CA CYS A 22 -43.52 -12.11 21.69
C CYS A 22 -44.56 -11.38 20.80
N GLY A 23 -44.75 -11.90 19.59
CA GLY A 23 -45.93 -12.74 19.29
C GLY A 23 -47.12 -12.12 18.53
N GLY A 24 -47.50 -12.79 17.43
CA GLY A 24 -48.89 -13.12 17.08
C GLY A 24 -49.89 -12.00 16.72
N THR A 25 -50.28 -11.98 15.42
CA THR A 25 -51.59 -11.60 14.85
C THR A 25 -52.52 -10.64 15.62
N THR A 26 -52.81 -9.44 15.08
CA THR A 26 -54.13 -8.98 14.56
C THR A 26 -54.15 -7.46 14.24
N GLN A 27 -54.85 -7.08 13.16
CA GLN A 27 -55.16 -5.71 12.69
C GLN A 27 -55.93 -4.85 13.71
N VAL A 28 -55.68 -3.52 13.79
CA VAL A 28 -56.68 -2.41 13.84
C VAL A 28 -56.07 -1.08 13.34
N ALA A 29 -56.91 -0.23 12.75
CA ALA A 29 -56.69 0.97 11.94
C ALA A 29 -56.11 2.24 12.62
N ALA A 30 -55.54 3.10 11.77
CA ALA A 30 -55.10 4.48 12.02
C ALA A 30 -56.25 5.49 12.26
N PRO A 31 -55.92 6.65 12.88
CA PRO A 31 -56.37 7.95 12.37
C PRO A 31 -55.26 9.00 12.26
N THR A 32 -55.60 10.06 11.54
CA THR A 32 -54.79 11.04 10.80
C THR A 32 -54.64 12.43 11.45
N ASP A 33 -53.56 13.09 11.05
CA ASP A 33 -53.29 14.52 10.76
C ASP A 33 -53.14 15.59 11.88
N ASP A 34 -51.89 16.09 11.90
CA ASP A 34 -51.43 17.49 11.81
C ASP A 34 -51.60 18.46 13.00
N GLU A 35 -50.49 18.77 13.68
CA GLU A 35 -49.71 20.02 13.56
C GLU A 35 -48.77 20.19 14.78
N ILE A 36 -47.45 20.08 14.57
CA ILE A 36 -46.34 20.94 15.06
C ILE A 36 -45.00 20.23 14.78
N SER A 37 -44.21 20.85 13.90
CA SER A 37 -42.85 20.52 13.38
C SER A 37 -41.98 19.46 14.07
N ASP A 38 -41.68 18.42 13.30
CA ASP A 38 -40.66 17.37 13.50
C ASP A 38 -39.22 17.94 13.60
N GLU A 39 -38.93 19.03 12.88
CA GLU A 39 -37.59 19.63 12.83
C GLU A 39 -37.09 20.19 14.17
N SER A 40 -37.99 20.67 15.06
CA SER A 40 -37.53 21.34 16.28
C SER A 40 -37.04 20.36 17.34
N GLY A 41 -37.50 19.11 17.30
CA GLY A 41 -37.06 18.07 18.23
C GLY A 41 -35.82 17.34 17.73
N ARG A 42 -35.72 17.10 16.41
CA ARG A 42 -34.54 16.50 15.76
C ARG A 42 -33.30 17.37 16.00
N GLU A 43 -33.43 18.68 15.80
CA GLU A 43 -32.34 19.63 16.08
C GLU A 43 -32.01 19.69 17.59
N GLN A 44 -32.98 19.50 18.49
CA GLN A 44 -32.71 19.53 19.93
C GLN A 44 -31.93 18.29 20.39
N LEU A 45 -32.29 17.09 19.91
CA LEU A 45 -31.58 15.84 20.19
C LEU A 45 -30.17 15.86 19.61
N LEU A 46 -30.03 16.39 18.39
CA LEU A 46 -28.74 16.61 17.75
C LEU A 46 -27.87 17.60 18.52
N GLN A 47 -28.42 18.72 18.99
CA GLN A 47 -27.70 19.69 19.82
C GLN A 47 -27.26 19.08 21.15
N GLU A 48 -28.03 18.16 21.74
CA GLU A 48 -27.66 17.47 22.98
C GLU A 48 -26.53 16.45 22.77
N ILE A 49 -26.53 15.70 21.66
CA ILE A 49 -25.43 14.79 21.26
C ILE A 49 -24.15 15.58 20.97
N LEU A 50 -24.27 16.71 20.29
CA LEU A 50 -23.13 17.56 19.92
C LEU A 50 -22.65 18.49 21.04
N ALA A 51 -23.43 18.67 22.11
CA ALA A 51 -23.08 19.47 23.28
C ALA A 51 -22.15 18.75 24.27
N GLU A 52 -21.84 17.47 24.03
CA GLU A 52 -20.87 16.67 24.79
C GLU A 52 -19.56 16.53 23.99
N PRO A 53 -18.68 17.54 24.00
CA PRO A 53 -17.48 17.60 23.15
C PRO A 53 -16.43 16.51 23.46
N GLU A 54 -16.58 15.76 24.56
CA GLU A 54 -15.72 14.62 24.89
C GLU A 54 -16.04 13.35 24.08
N LEU A 55 -17.17 13.32 23.35
CA LEU A 55 -17.57 12.18 22.50
C LEU A 55 -16.97 12.22 21.09
N GLY A 56 -16.51 13.39 20.61
CA GLY A 56 -15.87 13.52 19.29
C GLY A 56 -16.75 13.17 18.09
N ILE A 57 -18.07 13.01 18.29
CA ILE A 57 -19.02 12.63 17.24
C ILE A 57 -19.25 13.83 16.32
N SER A 58 -19.02 13.64 15.01
CA SER A 58 -19.31 14.66 14.01
C SER A 58 -20.82 14.86 13.89
N ARG A 59 -21.23 16.07 13.46
CA ARG A 59 -22.64 16.39 13.25
C ARG A 59 -23.31 15.40 12.29
N ASP A 60 -22.61 14.99 11.25
CA ASP A 60 -23.14 14.09 10.22
C ASP A 60 -23.35 12.66 10.77
N LEU A 61 -22.47 12.18 11.64
CA LEU A 61 -22.63 10.89 12.32
C LEU A 61 -23.76 10.90 13.35
N ALA A 62 -23.94 12.03 14.05
CA ALA A 62 -25.07 12.21 14.95
C ALA A 62 -26.41 12.32 14.20
N GLU A 63 -26.43 12.97 13.02
CA GLU A 63 -27.61 13.06 12.16
C GLU A 63 -27.99 11.70 11.56
N CYS A 64 -27.01 10.93 11.06
CA CYS A 64 -27.22 9.57 10.53
C CYS A 64 -27.78 8.60 11.59
N PHE A 65 -27.25 8.65 12.81
CA PHE A 65 -27.74 7.83 13.92
C PHE A 65 -29.17 8.19 14.34
N ILE A 66 -29.52 9.49 14.35
CA ILE A 66 -30.88 9.93 14.64
C ILE A 66 -31.85 9.46 13.56
N ASP A 67 -31.47 9.56 12.29
CA ASP A 67 -32.33 9.18 11.17
C ASP A 67 -32.60 7.68 11.16
N TYR A 68 -31.56 6.86 11.33
CA TYR A 68 -31.71 5.41 11.38
C TYR A 68 -32.59 4.93 12.55
N VAL A 69 -32.43 5.52 13.74
CA VAL A 69 -33.16 5.11 14.95
C VAL A 69 -34.59 5.66 14.99
N VAL A 70 -34.82 6.90 14.53
CA VAL A 70 -36.15 7.52 14.53
C VAL A 70 -37.03 6.94 13.43
N ASP A 71 -36.49 6.72 12.22
CA ASP A 71 -37.28 6.24 11.07
C ASP A 71 -37.61 4.74 11.16
N ASN A 72 -36.81 3.94 11.89
CA ASN A 72 -37.07 2.51 12.10
C ASN A 72 -37.75 2.18 13.45
N SER A 73 -38.16 3.19 14.22
CA SER A 73 -38.84 3.00 15.51
C SER A 73 -40.36 2.90 15.37
N PRO A 74 -41.04 2.02 16.16
CA PRO A 74 -42.50 1.97 16.20
C PRO A 74 -43.14 3.10 17.03
N LEU A 75 -42.35 4.00 17.62
CA LEU A 75 -42.81 5.15 18.41
C LEU A 75 -42.83 6.42 17.57
N ASP A 76 -43.80 7.31 17.81
CA ASP A 76 -43.82 8.63 17.18
C ASP A 76 -42.87 9.63 17.88
N PHE A 77 -42.59 10.75 17.21
CA PHE A 77 -41.60 11.73 17.69
C PHE A 77 -41.96 12.34 19.07
N GLU A 78 -43.26 12.51 19.36
CA GLU A 78 -43.73 13.04 20.65
C GLU A 78 -43.55 12.03 21.80
N GLN A 79 -43.62 10.72 21.48
CA GLN A 79 -43.29 9.62 22.39
C GLN A 79 -41.78 9.48 22.64
N TRP A 80 -40.96 9.70 21.62
CA TRP A 80 -39.50 9.75 21.75
C TRP A 80 -39.03 10.82 22.74
N ASN A 81 -39.64 12.00 22.67
CA ASN A 81 -39.27 13.15 23.50
C ASN A 81 -39.75 13.04 24.97
N THR A 82 -40.55 12.02 25.32
CA THR A 82 -41.11 11.81 26.67
C THR A 82 -40.54 10.60 27.41
N LEU A 83 -39.73 9.75 26.74
CA LEU A 83 -39.05 8.61 27.34
C LEU A 83 -38.14 9.01 28.52
N GLY A 84 -37.56 10.22 28.49
CA GLY A 84 -36.73 10.75 29.57
C GLY A 84 -37.47 11.11 30.86
N ASP A 85 -38.80 11.30 30.81
CA ASP A 85 -39.58 11.81 31.96
C ASP A 85 -40.44 10.75 32.68
N ASP A 86 -40.84 9.64 32.02
CA ASP A 86 -41.74 8.64 32.60
C ASP A 86 -41.12 7.25 32.90
N TYR A 87 -39.86 6.99 32.52
CA TYR A 87 -39.12 5.78 32.90
C TYR A 87 -37.74 6.12 33.49
N PRO A 88 -37.67 6.46 34.79
CA PRO A 88 -36.39 6.51 35.47
C PRO A 88 -35.93 5.07 35.69
N VAL A 89 -35.08 4.55 34.82
CA VAL A 89 -34.35 3.32 35.13
C VAL A 89 -33.36 3.68 36.22
N SER A 90 -33.67 3.27 37.45
CA SER A 90 -32.78 3.55 38.57
C SER A 90 -31.48 2.80 38.37
N ALA A 91 -30.35 3.42 38.75
CA ALA A 91 -29.02 2.83 38.69
C ALA A 91 -28.90 1.45 39.38
N GLU A 92 -29.89 1.06 40.19
CA GLU A 92 -30.01 -0.26 40.81
C GLU A 92 -30.43 -1.38 39.83
N ALA A 93 -31.01 -1.06 38.66
CA ALA A 93 -31.36 -2.03 37.63
C ALA A 93 -30.14 -2.50 36.81
N LEU A 94 -29.07 -1.70 36.80
CA LEU A 94 -27.81 -1.99 36.11
C LEU A 94 -26.77 -2.67 37.00
N GLU A 95 -26.94 -2.63 38.32
CA GLU A 95 -26.04 -3.29 39.28
C GLU A 95 -26.21 -4.82 39.36
N GLY A 96 -27.08 -5.41 38.54
CA GLY A 96 -27.42 -6.83 38.57
C GLY A 96 -27.16 -7.63 37.28
N LEU A 97 -26.69 -6.98 36.21
CA LEU A 97 -26.35 -7.66 34.96
C LEU A 97 -24.94 -8.22 35.03
N SER A 98 -24.76 -9.44 34.55
CA SER A 98 -23.45 -10.05 34.38
C SER A 98 -22.69 -9.43 33.20
N GLU A 99 -21.37 -9.62 33.17
CA GLU A 99 -20.48 -9.09 32.13
C GLU A 99 -20.90 -9.59 30.72
N GLU A 100 -21.35 -10.85 30.64
CA GLU A 100 -21.92 -11.51 29.46
C GLU A 100 -23.22 -10.83 28.97
N GLU A 101 -24.11 -10.43 29.89
CA GLU A 101 -25.35 -9.70 29.55
C GLU A 101 -25.09 -8.24 29.12
N MET A 102 -23.91 -7.70 29.42
CA MET A 102 -23.47 -6.40 28.90
C MET A 102 -22.81 -6.54 27.52
N GLU A 103 -22.07 -7.62 27.26
CA GLU A 103 -21.48 -7.91 25.95
C GLU A 103 -22.56 -8.23 24.89
N ASP A 104 -23.60 -8.99 25.26
CA ASP A 104 -24.77 -9.25 24.39
C ASP A 104 -25.55 -7.96 24.02
N LEU A 105 -25.50 -6.94 24.88
CA LEU A 105 -26.15 -5.66 24.60
C LEU A 105 -25.32 -4.77 23.66
N VAL A 106 -23.99 -4.89 23.75
CA VAL A 106 -23.03 -4.21 22.87
C VAL A 106 -23.02 -4.86 21.48
N SER A 107 -23.17 -6.18 21.39
CA SER A 107 -23.27 -6.89 20.10
C SER A 107 -24.54 -6.52 19.33
N VAL A 108 -25.68 -6.30 20.01
CA VAL A 108 -26.93 -5.86 19.35
C VAL A 108 -26.82 -4.42 18.83
N VAL A 109 -26.03 -3.57 19.49
CA VAL A 109 -25.72 -2.21 19.00
C VAL A 109 -24.73 -2.27 17.85
N ALA A 110 -23.76 -3.20 17.86
CA ALA A 110 -22.84 -3.43 16.75
C ALA A 110 -23.56 -3.95 15.48
N ILE A 111 -24.58 -4.79 15.62
CA ILE A 111 -25.44 -5.22 14.50
C ILE A 111 -26.24 -4.04 13.89
N GLY A 112 -26.52 -3.00 14.68
CA GLY A 112 -27.11 -1.75 14.17
C GLY A 112 -26.12 -0.86 13.40
N VAL A 113 -24.82 -1.08 13.55
CA VAL A 113 -23.75 -0.38 12.82
C VAL A 113 -23.49 -1.04 11.46
N GLU A 114 -23.84 -2.32 11.29
CA GLU A 114 -23.75 -3.03 9.99
C GLU A 114 -24.67 -2.45 8.91
N ASP A 115 -25.85 -1.91 9.26
CA ASP A 115 -26.76 -1.26 8.28
C ASP A 115 -26.29 0.16 7.85
N CYS A 116 -25.15 0.64 8.36
CA CYS A 116 -24.47 1.86 7.90
C CYS A 116 -23.36 1.61 6.88
N GLY A 117 -23.24 0.39 6.33
CA GLY A 117 -22.51 0.13 5.08
C GLY A 117 -20.99 0.06 5.19
N LEU A 118 -20.46 -0.61 6.21
CA LEU A 118 -19.05 -1.02 6.22
C LEU A 118 -19.00 -2.53 5.92
N PHE A 119 -18.34 -2.86 4.80
CA PHE A 119 -18.09 -4.17 4.19
C PHE A 119 -19.19 -4.70 3.25
N ASP A 120 -18.94 -4.62 1.93
CA ASP A 120 -19.57 -5.49 0.92
C ASP A 120 -18.52 -6.49 0.41
N GLU A 121 -18.78 -7.77 0.63
CA GLU A 121 -18.28 -8.90 -0.16
C GLU A 121 -19.41 -9.40 -1.06
N GLU A 122 -19.18 -9.47 -2.37
CA GLU A 122 -19.60 -10.60 -3.24
C GLU A 122 -19.11 -10.34 -4.67
N TYR A 123 -18.33 -11.26 -5.26
CA TYR A 123 -18.58 -11.80 -6.61
C TYR A 123 -17.65 -12.98 -6.94
N GLU A 124 -18.24 -14.18 -7.03
CA GLU A 124 -17.62 -15.42 -7.55
C GLU A 124 -17.46 -15.40 -9.10
N ASP A 125 -16.27 -15.85 -9.56
CA ASP A 125 -15.89 -16.57 -10.77
C ASP A 125 -16.62 -16.39 -12.13
N ALA A 126 -15.82 -16.03 -13.16
CA ALA A 126 -15.96 -16.59 -14.51
C ALA A 126 -14.65 -16.61 -15.33
N ASP A 127 -14.11 -17.81 -15.48
CA ASP A 127 -13.33 -18.35 -16.62
C ASP A 127 -11.95 -17.74 -16.98
N GLY A 128 -10.91 -18.53 -16.66
CA GLY A 128 -9.55 -18.38 -17.18
C GLY A 128 -9.47 -18.46 -18.71
N GLY A 129 -8.72 -17.51 -19.28
CA GLY A 129 -8.39 -17.43 -20.70
C GLY A 129 -6.93 -17.06 -20.93
N ASP A 130 -6.24 -17.94 -21.65
CA ASP A 130 -4.87 -17.84 -22.16
C ASP A 130 -4.63 -16.55 -22.98
N TYR A 131 -3.84 -15.60 -22.46
CA TYR A 131 -3.42 -14.40 -23.19
C TYR A 131 -2.16 -14.65 -24.02
N SER A 132 -2.35 -15.26 -25.20
CA SER A 132 -1.47 -15.00 -26.33
C SER A 132 -2.17 -14.06 -27.31
N SER A 133 -1.64 -12.85 -27.47
CA SER A 133 -2.24 -11.82 -28.33
C SER A 133 -2.31 -12.28 -29.79
N PRO A 134 -3.50 -12.40 -30.39
CA PRO A 134 -3.61 -12.64 -31.82
C PRO A 134 -3.43 -11.30 -32.57
N PRO A 135 -2.86 -11.31 -33.78
CA PRO A 135 -2.80 -10.12 -34.60
C PRO A 135 -4.21 -9.79 -35.12
N VAL A 136 -4.79 -8.68 -34.68
CA VAL A 136 -6.11 -8.23 -35.14
C VAL A 136 -5.94 -7.20 -36.26
N SER A 137 -6.34 -7.59 -37.47
CA SER A 137 -6.66 -6.65 -38.55
C SER A 137 -8.14 -6.25 -38.42
N GLY A 138 -8.42 -5.08 -37.83
CA GLY A 138 -9.73 -4.47 -37.68
C GLY A 138 -9.58 -3.01 -37.28
N GLU A 139 -10.58 -2.16 -37.58
CA GLU A 139 -10.60 -0.77 -37.08
C GLU A 139 -10.52 -0.78 -35.56
N PHE A 140 -9.54 -0.08 -35.00
CA PHE A 140 -9.40 0.11 -33.56
C PHE A 140 -10.57 0.99 -33.09
N ASN A 141 -11.44 0.44 -32.24
CA ASN A 141 -12.56 1.19 -31.67
C ASN A 141 -12.64 0.84 -30.19
N PHE A 142 -12.61 1.85 -29.33
CA PHE A 142 -12.75 1.65 -27.89
C PHE A 142 -14.13 1.06 -27.57
N GLU A 143 -14.19 0.24 -26.53
CA GLU A 143 -15.45 -0.33 -26.04
C GLU A 143 -16.12 0.67 -25.09
N LEU A 144 -17.41 0.93 -25.32
CA LEU A 144 -18.26 1.66 -24.39
C LEU A 144 -18.75 0.68 -23.31
N LEU A 145 -18.32 0.93 -22.09
CA LEU A 145 -18.69 0.18 -20.91
C LEU A 145 -19.85 0.90 -20.22
N THR A 146 -20.76 0.12 -19.64
CA THR A 146 -21.89 0.65 -18.85
C THR A 146 -21.63 0.68 -17.35
N GLU A 147 -20.50 0.08 -16.92
CA GLU A 147 -20.08 0.00 -15.52
C GLU A 147 -18.55 0.24 -15.46
N HIS A 148 -18.13 1.00 -14.45
CA HIS A 148 -16.74 1.19 -14.05
C HIS A 148 -16.36 0.13 -13.00
N PRO A 149 -15.09 -0.30 -12.93
CA PRO A 149 -14.59 -1.16 -11.85
C PRO A 149 -14.74 -0.61 -10.42
N PHE A 150 -15.11 0.67 -10.27
CA PHE A 150 -15.32 1.31 -8.98
C PHE A 150 -16.80 1.61 -8.84
N ASP A 151 -17.47 0.90 -7.94
CA ASP A 151 -18.92 0.98 -7.78
C ASP A 151 -19.41 2.38 -7.41
N CYS A 152 -18.58 3.16 -6.72
CA CYS A 152 -18.87 4.55 -6.41
C CYS A 152 -19.03 5.47 -7.64
N LEU A 153 -18.43 5.13 -8.80
CA LEU A 153 -18.68 5.86 -10.05
C LEU A 153 -20.00 5.45 -10.70
N ASN A 154 -20.48 4.23 -10.46
CA ASN A 154 -21.68 3.67 -11.10
C ASN A 154 -23.00 4.24 -10.53
N GLN A 155 -22.94 5.08 -9.48
CA GLN A 155 -24.13 5.69 -8.87
C GLN A 155 -24.79 6.73 -9.79
N GLU A 156 -23.98 7.61 -10.39
CA GLU A 156 -24.47 8.72 -11.21
C GLU A 156 -23.93 8.69 -12.66
N LEU A 157 -22.98 7.79 -12.96
CA LEU A 157 -22.37 7.63 -14.28
C LEU A 157 -22.63 6.22 -14.83
N ASP A 158 -22.90 6.11 -16.12
CA ASP A 158 -23.27 4.85 -16.81
C ASP A 158 -22.64 4.74 -18.21
N VAL A 159 -21.68 5.61 -18.53
CA VAL A 159 -20.94 5.60 -19.81
C VAL A 159 -19.45 5.75 -19.52
N PHE A 160 -18.69 4.70 -19.80
CA PHE A 160 -17.24 4.69 -19.56
C PHE A 160 -16.49 4.21 -20.81
N VAL A 161 -15.32 4.77 -21.06
CA VAL A 161 -14.42 4.33 -22.13
C VAL A 161 -13.02 4.16 -21.56
N ASN A 162 -12.54 2.92 -21.50
CA ASN A 162 -11.18 2.62 -21.06
C ASN A 162 -10.19 2.92 -22.20
N VAL A 163 -9.32 3.91 -21.98
CA VAL A 163 -8.23 4.28 -22.89
C VAL A 163 -6.90 3.93 -22.22
N PHE A 164 -6.40 2.73 -22.50
CA PHE A 164 -5.14 2.23 -21.94
C PHE A 164 -5.09 2.20 -20.40
N GLY A 165 -6.22 2.09 -19.71
CA GLY A 165 -6.31 2.13 -18.23
C GLY A 165 -6.70 3.50 -17.67
N ILE A 166 -6.73 4.55 -18.51
CA ILE A 166 -7.26 5.87 -18.16
C ILE A 166 -8.72 5.93 -18.63
N TYR A 167 -9.66 6.13 -17.71
CA TYR A 167 -11.07 6.07 -18.04
C TYR A 167 -11.61 7.45 -18.41
N VAL A 168 -12.26 7.54 -19.58
CA VAL A 168 -13.19 8.64 -19.86
C VAL A 168 -14.53 8.29 -19.21
N ILE A 169 -15.00 9.13 -18.30
CA ILE A 169 -16.18 8.88 -17.48
C ILE A 169 -17.31 9.85 -17.84
N SER A 170 -18.53 9.35 -17.98
CA SER A 170 -19.68 10.14 -18.45
C SER A 170 -21.02 9.48 -18.10
N HIS A 171 -22.12 10.13 -18.46
CA HIS A 171 -23.49 9.65 -18.29
C HIS A 171 -24.21 9.64 -19.64
N SER A 172 -25.20 8.77 -19.80
CA SER A 172 -25.96 8.50 -21.02
C SER A 172 -26.81 9.67 -21.51
N SER A 173 -26.91 10.73 -20.71
CA SER A 173 -27.46 12.04 -21.12
C SER A 173 -26.52 12.79 -22.08
N ILE A 174 -25.23 12.47 -22.11
CA ILE A 174 -24.24 13.04 -23.02
C ILE A 174 -24.22 12.19 -24.31
N PRO A 175 -24.29 12.79 -25.51
CA PRO A 175 -24.23 12.01 -26.74
C PRO A 175 -22.88 11.31 -26.87
N THR A 176 -22.92 10.02 -27.18
CA THR A 176 -21.75 9.12 -27.22
C THR A 176 -20.62 9.64 -28.10
N GLU A 177 -20.93 10.31 -29.22
CA GLU A 177 -19.91 10.89 -30.10
C GLU A 177 -18.94 11.86 -29.40
N TYR A 178 -19.38 12.56 -28.36
CA TYR A 178 -18.54 13.48 -27.57
C TYR A 178 -17.58 12.70 -26.66
N VAL A 179 -18.08 11.66 -26.00
CA VAL A 179 -17.27 10.77 -25.15
C VAL A 179 -16.23 10.02 -25.99
N GLU A 180 -16.64 9.52 -27.16
CA GLU A 180 -15.73 8.88 -28.12
C GLU A 180 -14.67 9.87 -28.63
N HIS A 181 -15.05 11.11 -28.95
CA HIS A 181 -14.09 12.14 -29.37
C HIS A 181 -13.04 12.40 -28.29
N SER A 182 -13.46 12.61 -27.03
CA SER A 182 -12.54 12.78 -25.90
C SER A 182 -11.63 11.56 -25.70
N ALA A 183 -12.17 10.34 -25.76
CA ALA A 183 -11.38 9.11 -25.65
C ALA A 183 -10.32 8.98 -26.75
N ASN A 184 -10.65 9.38 -27.98
CA ASN A 184 -9.69 9.42 -29.07
C ASN A 184 -8.59 10.47 -28.84
N VAL A 185 -8.92 11.62 -28.26
CA VAL A 185 -7.91 12.65 -27.92
C VAL A 185 -6.98 12.17 -26.80
N VAL A 186 -7.50 11.49 -25.76
CA VAL A 186 -6.65 10.83 -24.74
C VAL A 186 -5.66 9.88 -25.42
N ALA A 187 -6.15 9.04 -26.32
CA ALA A 187 -5.33 8.07 -27.04
C ALA A 187 -4.26 8.72 -27.92
N GLU A 188 -4.61 9.79 -28.65
CA GLU A 188 -3.68 10.55 -29.50
C GLU A 188 -2.66 11.38 -28.69
N PHE A 189 -2.91 11.66 -27.40
CA PHE A 189 -1.90 12.24 -26.53
C PHE A 189 -0.95 11.18 -25.95
N MET A 190 -1.46 10.01 -25.58
CA MET A 190 -0.68 8.95 -24.95
C MET A 190 0.12 8.10 -25.96
N ASP A 191 -0.40 7.94 -27.17
CA ASP A 191 0.27 7.33 -28.33
C ASP A 191 0.07 8.26 -29.55
N ASN A 192 0.86 9.34 -29.57
CA ASN A 192 0.79 10.40 -30.58
C ASN A 192 1.29 9.94 -31.95
N ASP A 193 2.15 8.93 -31.97
CA ASP A 193 2.72 8.34 -33.16
C ASP A 193 1.80 7.27 -33.82
N ALA A 194 0.83 6.77 -33.05
CA ALA A 194 -0.20 5.77 -33.34
C ALA A 194 0.35 4.39 -33.73
N ASP A 195 1.50 3.99 -33.16
CA ASP A 195 2.08 2.66 -33.37
C ASP A 195 1.55 1.58 -32.41
N GLY A 196 0.72 1.97 -31.45
CA GLY A 196 0.12 1.08 -30.45
C GLY A 196 0.95 0.91 -29.20
N VAL A 197 2.03 1.68 -29.03
CA VAL A 197 2.87 1.74 -27.83
C VAL A 197 2.73 3.14 -27.21
N MET A 198 2.67 3.22 -25.89
CA MET A 198 2.63 4.52 -25.21
C MET A 198 3.93 5.27 -25.45
N ASP A 199 3.85 6.54 -25.85
CA ASP A 199 5.02 7.37 -26.12
C ASP A 199 5.89 7.53 -24.87
N ASP A 200 5.25 7.65 -23.70
CA ASP A 200 5.91 7.71 -22.40
C ASP A 200 5.26 6.73 -21.40
N PRO A 201 5.81 5.50 -21.25
CA PRO A 201 5.25 4.47 -20.38
C PRO A 201 5.25 4.81 -18.89
N GLU A 202 6.17 5.65 -18.42
CA GLU A 202 6.25 6.01 -16.99
C GLU A 202 5.18 7.02 -16.61
N VAL A 203 4.96 8.03 -17.47
CA VAL A 203 3.84 8.97 -17.32
C VAL A 203 2.50 8.21 -17.38
N HIS A 204 2.38 7.25 -18.31
CA HIS A 204 1.20 6.39 -18.42
C HIS A 204 0.97 5.58 -17.15
N ARG A 205 2.01 4.90 -16.64
CA ARG A 205 1.95 4.10 -15.42
C ARG A 205 1.49 4.93 -14.23
N PHE A 206 2.07 6.12 -14.03
CA PHE A 206 1.66 7.04 -12.95
C PHE A 206 0.16 7.35 -13.01
N LEU A 207 -0.35 7.70 -14.19
CA LEU A 207 -1.76 8.07 -14.36
C LEU A 207 -2.70 6.88 -14.06
N VAL A 208 -2.32 5.66 -14.45
CA VAL A 208 -3.11 4.45 -14.19
C VAL A 208 -3.06 4.06 -12.71
N GLU A 209 -1.88 4.03 -12.09
CA GLU A 209 -1.71 3.64 -10.68
C GLU A 209 -2.42 4.61 -9.72
N ASN A 210 -2.58 5.88 -10.12
CA ASN A 210 -3.28 6.91 -9.34
C ASN A 210 -4.73 7.13 -9.83
N ASN A 211 -5.28 6.17 -10.56
CA ASN A 211 -6.65 6.13 -11.08
C ASN A 211 -7.11 7.46 -11.71
N PHE A 212 -6.29 8.03 -12.61
CA PHE A 212 -6.68 9.25 -13.29
C PHE A 212 -7.83 9.02 -14.27
N VAL A 213 -8.82 9.90 -14.23
CA VAL A 213 -10.01 9.87 -15.08
C VAL A 213 -10.16 11.17 -15.86
N VAL A 214 -10.84 11.09 -17.01
CA VAL A 214 -11.17 12.23 -17.87
C VAL A 214 -12.69 12.39 -17.89
N PRO A 215 -13.24 13.35 -17.12
CA PRO A 215 -14.67 13.53 -17.06
C PRO A 215 -15.25 14.27 -18.27
N VAL A 216 -16.39 13.78 -18.77
CA VAL A 216 -17.18 14.44 -19.82
C VAL A 216 -18.63 14.53 -19.36
N TRP A 217 -19.09 15.71 -18.97
CA TRP A 217 -20.42 15.91 -18.37
C TRP A 217 -20.97 17.31 -18.63
N THR A 218 -22.13 17.65 -18.08
CA THR A 218 -22.61 19.05 -18.01
C THR A 218 -22.26 19.65 -16.65
N GLU A 219 -22.31 20.98 -16.49
CA GLU A 219 -22.18 21.60 -15.15
C GLU A 219 -23.21 21.03 -14.16
N ALA A 220 -24.46 20.82 -14.61
CA ALA A 220 -25.50 20.28 -13.75
C ALA A 220 -25.19 18.85 -13.28
N LEU A 221 -24.77 17.99 -14.20
CA LEU A 221 -24.37 16.61 -13.89
C LEU A 221 -23.15 16.57 -12.97
N ARG A 222 -22.17 17.46 -13.18
CA ARG A 222 -21.03 17.61 -12.30
C ARG A 222 -21.46 17.85 -10.85
N GLU A 223 -22.36 18.82 -10.63
CA GLU A 223 -22.87 19.15 -9.29
C GLU A 223 -23.75 18.05 -8.67
N GLU A 224 -24.22 17.08 -9.47
CA GLU A 224 -24.91 15.86 -9.01
C GLU A 224 -23.91 14.76 -8.62
N VAL A 225 -22.84 14.58 -9.40
CA VAL A 225 -21.80 13.56 -9.18
C VAL A 225 -20.94 13.88 -7.94
N PHE A 226 -20.49 15.13 -7.75
CA PHE A 226 -19.58 15.45 -6.62
C PHE A 226 -20.14 15.08 -5.24
N PRO A 227 -21.42 15.37 -4.92
CA PRO A 227 -22.01 14.92 -3.67
C PRO A 227 -22.14 13.39 -3.55
N SER A 228 -22.37 12.66 -4.64
CA SER A 228 -22.52 11.20 -4.61
C SER A 228 -21.20 10.47 -4.36
N LEU A 229 -20.07 11.07 -4.74
CA LEU A 229 -18.75 10.51 -4.44
C LEU A 229 -18.34 10.65 -2.97
N ARG A 230 -18.96 11.53 -2.18
CA ARG A 230 -18.54 11.80 -0.79
C ARG A 230 -18.71 10.59 0.12
N GLY A 231 -17.71 10.29 0.92
CA GLY A 231 -17.67 9.14 1.82
C GLY A 231 -17.50 7.81 1.08
N THR A 232 -17.14 7.83 -0.21
CA THR A 232 -16.91 6.63 -1.01
C THR A 232 -15.42 6.49 -1.35
N PHE A 233 -14.99 5.28 -1.75
CA PHE A 233 -13.62 5.01 -2.23
C PHE A 233 -13.15 6.03 -3.29
N CYS A 234 -14.06 6.48 -4.15
CA CYS A 234 -13.77 7.39 -5.25
C CYS A 234 -13.41 8.81 -4.79
N GLU A 235 -13.82 9.26 -3.60
CA GLU A 235 -13.50 10.61 -3.10
C GLU A 235 -11.98 10.80 -2.96
N ASP A 236 -11.30 9.80 -2.42
CA ASP A 236 -9.88 9.90 -2.05
C ASP A 236 -8.94 9.22 -3.06
N ASN A 237 -9.47 8.35 -3.94
CA ASN A 237 -8.65 7.48 -4.79
C ASN A 237 -8.78 7.73 -6.29
N LEU A 238 -9.57 8.72 -6.72
CA LEU A 238 -9.66 9.13 -8.13
C LEU A 238 -8.86 10.41 -8.39
N GLY A 239 -8.02 10.38 -9.43
CA GLY A 239 -7.30 11.55 -9.91
C GLY A 239 -8.03 12.25 -11.05
N TRP A 240 -8.26 13.55 -10.99
CA TRP A 240 -8.55 14.37 -12.18
C TRP A 240 -8.18 15.82 -11.92
N ALA A 241 -7.83 16.54 -12.98
CA ALA A 241 -7.40 17.94 -12.88
C ALA A 241 -8.32 18.91 -13.64
N ALA A 242 -9.12 18.39 -14.58
CA ALA A 242 -9.88 19.15 -15.56
C ALA A 242 -11.09 18.34 -16.01
N SER A 243 -12.02 18.95 -16.74
CA SER A 243 -13.25 18.28 -17.18
C SER A 243 -13.80 18.91 -18.45
N MET A 244 -14.36 18.07 -19.33
CA MET A 244 -15.11 18.54 -20.49
C MET A 244 -16.57 18.82 -20.13
N TYR A 245 -17.06 20.02 -20.45
CA TYR A 245 -18.42 20.48 -20.24
C TYR A 245 -19.23 20.46 -21.54
N TYR A 246 -20.04 19.41 -21.70
CA TYR A 246 -21.00 19.28 -22.79
C TYR A 246 -22.00 20.44 -22.82
N GLY A 247 -21.92 21.25 -23.86
CA GLY A 247 -22.79 22.40 -24.11
C GLY A 247 -22.16 23.76 -23.87
N ASP A 248 -21.06 23.81 -23.12
CA ASP A 248 -20.32 25.05 -22.81
C ASP A 248 -18.96 25.09 -23.51
N ASP A 249 -18.32 23.94 -23.70
CA ASP A 249 -17.03 23.83 -24.40
C ASP A 249 -17.17 23.80 -25.93
N ASP A 250 -16.09 24.19 -26.60
CA ASP A 250 -15.94 24.11 -28.06
C ASP A 250 -15.40 22.74 -28.49
N TRP A 251 -15.98 22.17 -29.56
CA TRP A 251 -15.64 20.83 -30.04
C TRP A 251 -15.29 20.87 -31.53
N ALA A 252 -14.15 20.26 -31.90
CA ALA A 252 -13.71 20.17 -33.29
C ALA A 252 -13.65 18.72 -33.78
N PHE A 253 -14.81 18.13 -34.09
CA PHE A 253 -14.86 16.77 -34.64
C PHE A 253 -14.05 16.64 -35.94
N GLY A 254 -13.07 15.72 -35.96
CA GLY A 254 -12.09 15.57 -37.04
C GLY A 254 -10.87 16.49 -36.94
N GLY A 255 -10.74 17.20 -35.83
CA GLY A 255 -9.61 18.05 -35.47
C GLY A 255 -9.75 19.49 -35.95
N ILE A 256 -9.04 20.39 -35.26
CA ILE A 256 -9.07 21.85 -35.51
C ILE A 256 -8.70 22.21 -36.96
N LYS A 257 -7.83 21.42 -37.62
CA LYS A 257 -7.44 21.65 -39.03
C LYS A 257 -8.61 21.47 -40.00
N GLN A 258 -9.53 20.56 -39.68
CA GLN A 258 -10.70 20.29 -40.51
C GLN A 258 -11.86 21.20 -40.13
N ALA A 259 -12.11 21.39 -38.83
CA ALA A 259 -13.23 22.19 -38.33
C ALA A 259 -13.02 23.69 -38.56
N GLY A 260 -11.78 24.18 -38.46
CA GLY A 260 -11.47 25.60 -38.49
C GLY A 260 -11.88 26.36 -37.22
N THR A 261 -12.12 25.64 -36.12
CA THR A 261 -12.51 26.14 -34.79
C THR A 261 -11.66 25.44 -33.72
N TRP A 262 -11.62 26.00 -32.51
CA TRP A 262 -10.91 25.40 -31.38
C TRP A 262 -11.57 24.10 -30.91
N ASP A 263 -10.77 23.26 -30.26
CA ASP A 263 -11.20 22.06 -29.56
C ASP A 263 -10.74 22.15 -28.11
N THR A 264 -11.66 22.35 -27.19
CA THR A 264 -11.35 22.47 -25.76
C THR A 264 -10.75 21.16 -25.20
N ASN A 265 -10.98 20.01 -25.86
CA ASN A 265 -10.33 18.75 -25.47
C ASN A 265 -8.79 18.83 -25.47
N LEU A 266 -8.19 19.67 -26.31
CA LEU A 266 -6.74 19.85 -26.34
C LEU A 266 -6.18 20.48 -25.05
N GLU A 267 -7.01 21.21 -24.32
CA GLU A 267 -6.68 21.93 -23.09
C GLU A 267 -7.01 21.07 -21.87
N GLU A 268 -8.28 20.71 -21.69
CA GLU A 268 -8.76 20.00 -20.50
C GLU A 268 -8.13 18.61 -20.36
N ILE A 269 -8.02 17.85 -21.45
CA ILE A 269 -7.39 16.52 -21.39
C ILE A 269 -5.89 16.67 -21.12
N TRP A 270 -5.25 17.69 -21.68
CA TRP A 270 -3.85 17.95 -21.38
C TRP A 270 -3.63 18.31 -19.91
N HIS A 271 -4.52 19.09 -19.29
CA HIS A 271 -4.46 19.38 -17.85
C HIS A 271 -4.55 18.12 -17.00
N VAL A 272 -5.33 17.11 -17.41
CA VAL A 272 -5.35 15.79 -16.73
C VAL A 272 -4.03 15.03 -16.95
N LEU A 273 -3.60 14.85 -18.20
CA LEU A 273 -2.46 13.99 -18.53
C LEU A 273 -1.11 14.60 -18.12
N SER A 274 -1.01 15.94 -18.12
CA SER A 274 0.19 16.67 -17.70
C SER A 274 0.51 16.47 -16.21
N VAL A 275 -0.46 16.07 -15.39
CA VAL A 275 -0.19 15.66 -14.00
C VAL A 275 0.81 14.51 -13.93
N GLY A 276 0.74 13.56 -14.88
CA GLY A 276 1.72 12.49 -14.97
C GLY A 276 3.13 13.04 -15.21
N TRP A 277 3.29 14.07 -16.03
CA TRP A 277 4.60 14.72 -16.28
C TRP A 277 5.14 15.46 -15.05
N TYR A 278 4.27 16.15 -14.30
CA TYR A 278 4.66 16.88 -13.08
C TYR A 278 5.27 15.95 -12.04
N ASN A 279 4.71 14.74 -11.90
CA ASN A 279 5.09 13.79 -10.86
C ASN A 279 6.18 12.82 -11.32
N THR A 280 6.20 12.44 -12.61
CA THR A 280 7.21 11.51 -13.14
C THR A 280 8.55 12.19 -13.36
N TYR A 281 8.55 13.48 -13.78
CA TYR A 281 9.76 14.22 -14.13
C TYR A 281 9.81 15.60 -13.45
N PRO A 282 9.83 15.67 -12.12
CA PRO A 282 9.67 16.92 -11.36
C PRO A 282 10.78 17.95 -11.61
N GLU A 283 12.02 17.53 -11.89
CA GLU A 283 13.11 18.46 -12.25
C GLU A 283 12.82 19.23 -13.56
N TYR A 284 12.12 18.59 -14.50
CA TYR A 284 11.86 19.15 -15.82
C TYR A 284 10.51 19.85 -15.87
N PHE A 285 9.46 19.16 -15.42
CA PHE A 285 8.08 19.59 -15.58
C PHE A 285 7.36 19.92 -14.28
N GLY A 286 7.98 19.78 -13.10
CA GLY A 286 7.30 19.99 -11.82
C GLY A 286 6.53 21.32 -11.75
N ASP A 287 5.36 21.29 -11.14
CA ASP A 287 4.41 22.41 -11.02
C ASP A 287 4.78 23.43 -9.92
N ARG A 288 6.04 23.42 -9.49
CA ARG A 288 6.57 24.27 -8.41
C ARG A 288 7.92 24.84 -8.79
N THR A 289 8.33 25.88 -8.06
CA THR A 289 9.62 26.52 -8.28
C THR A 289 10.77 25.52 -8.15
N GLY A 290 11.72 25.54 -9.09
CA GLY A 290 12.86 24.63 -9.11
C GLY A 290 12.89 23.72 -10.33
N SER A 291 11.76 23.58 -11.04
CA SER A 291 11.71 22.87 -12.32
C SER A 291 12.11 23.77 -13.50
N ARG A 292 12.51 23.14 -14.62
CA ARG A 292 12.78 23.87 -15.87
C ARG A 292 11.53 24.52 -16.45
N LEU A 293 10.37 23.91 -16.27
CA LEU A 293 9.08 24.47 -16.62
C LEU A 293 8.80 25.76 -15.82
N ALA A 294 9.09 25.75 -14.53
CA ALA A 294 8.91 26.90 -13.64
C ALA A 294 9.86 28.05 -14.02
N ASP A 295 11.11 27.73 -14.35
CA ASP A 295 12.09 28.71 -14.82
C ASP A 295 11.69 29.34 -16.16
N ALA A 296 11.15 28.53 -17.09
CA ALA A 296 10.63 29.01 -18.36
C ALA A 296 9.40 29.92 -18.16
N MET A 297 8.45 29.53 -17.30
CA MET A 297 7.28 30.33 -16.97
C MET A 297 7.66 31.67 -16.31
N ASP A 298 8.58 31.65 -15.35
CA ASP A 298 9.06 32.86 -14.67
C ASP A 298 9.74 33.82 -15.66
N ALA A 299 10.48 33.28 -16.65
CA ALA A 299 11.03 34.09 -17.73
C ALA A 299 9.91 34.69 -18.60
N ALA A 300 8.89 33.90 -18.95
CA ALA A 300 7.77 34.33 -19.78
C ALA A 300 6.93 35.45 -19.17
N ARG A 301 6.81 35.46 -17.84
CA ARG A 301 6.10 36.48 -17.07
C ARG A 301 6.98 37.68 -16.71
N GLY A 302 8.28 37.65 -17.05
CA GLY A 302 9.24 38.70 -16.68
C GLY A 302 9.60 38.72 -15.19
N GLY A 303 9.34 37.65 -14.46
CA GLY A 303 9.59 37.50 -13.03
C GLY A 303 8.74 36.40 -12.39
N ARG A 304 9.07 36.07 -11.14
CA ARG A 304 8.36 35.07 -10.33
C ARG A 304 7.18 35.70 -9.60
N PHE A 305 5.97 35.19 -9.83
CA PHE A 305 4.73 35.64 -9.18
C PHE A 305 3.99 34.45 -8.57
N GLN A 306 3.91 34.41 -7.23
CA GLN A 306 3.23 33.34 -6.50
C GLN A 306 1.72 33.34 -6.71
N THR A 307 1.15 34.52 -6.88
CA THR A 307 -0.27 34.75 -7.21
C THR A 307 -0.33 35.69 -8.39
N VAL A 308 -1.45 35.70 -9.12
CA VAL A 308 -1.67 36.64 -10.23
C VAL A 308 -1.46 38.10 -9.77
N PRO A 309 -0.49 38.84 -10.33
CA PRO A 309 -0.25 40.23 -9.99
C PRO A 309 -1.28 41.14 -10.66
N ASN A 310 -1.51 42.33 -10.10
CA ASN A 310 -2.38 43.36 -10.73
C ASN A 310 -1.95 43.77 -12.15
N SER A 311 -0.67 43.53 -12.49
CA SER A 311 -0.11 43.78 -13.82
C SER A 311 1.24 43.07 -13.95
N TYR A 312 1.46 42.38 -15.06
CA TYR A 312 2.76 41.81 -15.42
C TYR A 312 3.72 42.89 -15.97
N PRO A 313 5.05 42.68 -15.88
CA PRO A 313 6.07 43.53 -16.50
C PRO A 313 5.84 43.78 -18.00
N GLU A 314 6.20 44.99 -18.47
CA GLU A 314 6.17 45.32 -19.89
C GLU A 314 7.14 44.40 -20.66
N GLY A 315 6.59 43.58 -21.57
CA GLY A 315 7.35 42.58 -22.34
C GLY A 315 7.14 41.13 -21.93
N ALA A 316 6.33 40.85 -20.89
CA ALA A 316 5.83 39.50 -20.64
C ALA A 316 5.06 38.98 -21.86
N TRP A 317 5.26 37.71 -22.21
CA TRP A 317 4.51 37.02 -23.28
C TRP A 317 3.55 35.95 -22.77
N TYR A 318 3.62 35.69 -21.46
CA TYR A 318 2.61 34.98 -20.71
C TYR A 318 2.10 35.88 -19.58
N SER A 319 0.80 36.01 -19.48
CA SER A 319 0.07 36.57 -18.35
C SER A 319 -1.09 35.65 -18.03
N TYR A 320 -1.70 35.80 -16.87
CA TYR A 320 -2.89 35.07 -16.46
C TYR A 320 -3.77 36.02 -15.65
N ASP A 321 -5.10 35.94 -15.77
CA ASP A 321 -6.01 36.94 -15.19
C ASP A 321 -6.99 36.37 -14.14
N ASP A 322 -6.97 35.06 -13.88
CA ASP A 322 -7.69 34.46 -12.76
C ASP A 322 -6.96 34.65 -11.44
N TYR A 323 -7.45 35.58 -10.62
CA TYR A 323 -6.91 35.89 -9.30
C TYR A 323 -7.07 34.77 -8.26
N THR A 324 -7.83 33.72 -8.55
CA THR A 324 -7.95 32.53 -7.69
C THR A 324 -6.81 31.54 -7.90
N CYS A 325 -6.07 31.68 -9.01
CA CYS A 325 -4.98 30.81 -9.41
C CYS A 325 -3.67 31.17 -8.69
N ASN A 326 -3.05 30.16 -8.06
CA ASN A 326 -1.73 30.26 -7.45
C ASN A 326 -0.63 29.82 -8.44
N TYR A 327 0.59 29.60 -7.97
CA TYR A 327 1.75 29.33 -8.83
C TYR A 327 1.62 28.03 -9.63
N ASP A 328 1.12 26.99 -8.97
CA ASP A 328 0.85 25.64 -9.48
C ASP A 328 -0.22 25.62 -10.57
N CYS A 329 -1.30 26.38 -10.39
CA CYS A 329 -2.30 26.56 -11.42
C CYS A 329 -1.74 27.34 -12.63
N GLN A 330 -0.98 28.44 -12.39
CA GLN A 330 -0.40 29.23 -13.49
C GLN A 330 0.64 28.44 -14.31
N ILE A 331 1.38 27.54 -13.68
CA ILE A 331 2.37 26.73 -14.40
C ILE A 331 1.72 25.61 -15.21
N ALA A 332 0.60 25.06 -14.76
CA ALA A 332 -0.18 24.11 -15.55
C ALA A 332 -0.70 24.75 -16.84
N GLU A 333 -1.23 25.97 -16.72
CA GLU A 333 -1.69 26.78 -17.87
C GLU A 333 -0.56 27.16 -18.80
N TYR A 334 0.59 27.55 -18.24
CA TYR A 334 1.78 27.77 -19.04
C TYR A 334 2.22 26.51 -19.80
N PHE A 335 2.17 25.34 -19.18
CA PHE A 335 2.56 24.08 -19.84
C PHE A 335 1.66 23.76 -21.02
N TYR A 336 0.35 23.94 -20.84
CA TYR A 336 -0.63 23.88 -21.92
C TYR A 336 -0.25 24.82 -23.07
N TRP A 337 -0.03 26.11 -22.79
CA TRP A 337 0.27 27.10 -23.82
C TRP A 337 1.53 26.76 -24.62
N ILE A 338 2.61 26.36 -23.94
CA ILE A 338 3.85 26.01 -24.64
C ILE A 338 3.71 24.73 -25.45
N LEU A 339 2.96 23.73 -24.98
CA LEU A 339 2.72 22.52 -25.77
C LEU A 339 1.89 22.84 -27.01
N MET A 340 0.78 23.57 -26.87
CA MET A 340 -0.09 23.91 -27.99
C MET A 340 0.62 24.72 -29.06
N ALA A 341 1.48 25.66 -28.67
CA ALA A 341 2.37 26.36 -29.59
C ALA A 341 3.37 25.40 -30.25
N ASN A 342 3.97 24.48 -29.47
CA ASN A 342 5.00 23.55 -29.94
C ASN A 342 4.50 22.49 -30.95
N ILE A 343 3.21 22.15 -30.91
CA ILE A 343 2.57 21.25 -31.88
C ILE A 343 1.85 22.00 -33.02
N ASP A 344 2.00 23.33 -33.10
CA ASP A 344 1.33 24.24 -34.04
C ASP A 344 -0.21 24.23 -33.94
N ALA A 345 -0.78 23.85 -32.79
CA ALA A 345 -2.23 23.87 -32.59
C ALA A 345 -2.81 25.30 -32.59
N LEU A 346 -2.00 26.28 -32.20
CA LEU A 346 -2.39 27.69 -32.12
C LEU A 346 -2.18 28.46 -33.44
N ASP A 347 -1.72 27.81 -34.52
CA ASP A 347 -1.45 28.48 -35.79
C ASP A 347 -2.73 29.14 -36.34
N PRO A 348 -2.70 30.47 -36.63
CA PRO A 348 -3.82 31.20 -37.22
C PRO A 348 -4.33 30.64 -38.55
N ALA A 349 -3.59 29.73 -39.19
CA ALA A 349 -4.05 28.97 -40.34
C ALA A 349 -5.18 27.97 -40.02
N TYR A 350 -5.31 27.53 -38.77
CA TYR A 350 -6.25 26.50 -38.33
C TYR A 350 -7.30 27.01 -37.33
N THR A 351 -6.96 27.96 -36.47
CA THR A 351 -7.83 28.46 -35.39
C THR A 351 -7.60 29.95 -35.13
N ASP A 352 -8.56 30.65 -34.53
CA ASP A 352 -8.37 32.01 -34.01
C ASP A 352 -8.00 32.07 -32.52
N LYS A 353 -7.85 30.91 -31.84
CA LYS A 353 -7.52 30.80 -30.40
C LYS A 353 -6.33 31.67 -29.98
N CYS A 354 -5.23 31.70 -30.74
CA CYS A 354 -4.07 32.53 -30.40
C CYS A 354 -4.39 34.04 -30.44
N GLU A 355 -5.21 34.50 -31.39
CA GLU A 355 -5.59 35.91 -31.49
C GLU A 355 -6.64 36.28 -30.44
N SER A 356 -7.57 35.36 -30.10
CA SER A 356 -8.57 35.58 -29.05
C SER A 356 -7.96 35.61 -27.65
N SER A 357 -6.87 34.86 -27.43
CA SER A 357 -6.18 34.75 -26.13
C SER A 357 -4.91 35.60 -26.02
N LYS A 358 -4.67 36.52 -26.96
CA LYS A 358 -3.43 37.34 -27.02
C LYS A 358 -3.13 38.20 -25.80
N ASP A 359 -4.15 38.48 -24.97
CA ASP A 359 -4.01 39.22 -23.72
C ASP A 359 -3.40 38.33 -22.61
N GLU A 360 -3.40 37.01 -22.81
CA GLU A 360 -2.83 35.97 -21.94
C GLU A 360 -1.55 35.37 -22.56
N TRP A 361 -1.62 34.96 -23.84
CA TRP A 361 -0.56 34.30 -24.57
C TRP A 361 -0.60 34.64 -26.07
N TYR A 362 0.53 35.01 -26.69
CA TYR A 362 0.58 35.42 -28.11
C TYR A 362 1.58 34.67 -28.98
N VAL A 363 2.16 33.56 -28.51
CA VAL A 363 3.11 32.75 -29.27
C VAL A 363 2.35 31.62 -29.98
N CYS A 364 2.17 31.71 -31.30
CA CYS A 364 1.18 30.88 -31.99
C CYS A 364 1.74 29.64 -32.69
N THR A 365 3.04 29.61 -32.97
CA THR A 365 3.68 28.53 -33.75
C THR A 365 4.94 28.03 -33.08
N LYS A 366 5.38 26.82 -33.42
CA LYS A 366 6.62 26.22 -32.93
C LYS A 366 7.84 27.08 -33.25
N ASP A 367 7.85 27.68 -34.45
CA ASP A 367 8.91 28.59 -34.90
C ASP A 367 8.96 29.89 -34.09
N GLU A 368 7.80 30.40 -33.67
CA GLU A 368 7.71 31.56 -32.77
C GLU A 368 8.12 31.18 -31.35
N LEU A 369 7.71 30.01 -30.85
CA LEU A 369 8.11 29.49 -29.54
C LEU A 369 9.63 29.40 -29.43
N GLN A 370 10.31 28.86 -30.44
CA GLN A 370 11.77 28.81 -30.48
C GLN A 370 12.44 30.18 -30.35
N GLN A 371 11.80 31.24 -30.87
CA GLN A 371 12.36 32.59 -30.89
C GLN A 371 12.03 33.41 -29.64
N ILE A 372 10.81 33.24 -29.11
CA ILE A 372 10.26 34.05 -28.02
C ILE A 372 10.53 33.37 -26.68
N ASP A 373 10.29 32.06 -26.59
CA ASP A 373 10.48 31.26 -25.38
C ASP A 373 11.45 30.09 -25.62
N PRO A 374 12.75 30.38 -25.78
CA PRO A 374 13.74 29.35 -26.04
C PRO A 374 13.91 28.36 -24.88
N LEU A 375 13.52 28.72 -23.65
CA LEU A 375 13.57 27.83 -22.49
C LEU A 375 12.49 26.75 -22.60
N ALA A 376 11.24 27.15 -22.89
CA ALA A 376 10.18 26.20 -23.18
C ALA A 376 10.49 25.35 -24.40
N TYR A 377 10.97 25.96 -25.49
CA TYR A 377 11.33 25.19 -26.68
C TYR A 377 12.40 24.13 -26.40
N ASP A 378 13.45 24.49 -25.63
CA ASP A 378 14.51 23.57 -25.24
C ASP A 378 13.99 22.45 -24.34
N LEU A 379 13.11 22.77 -23.38
CA LEU A 379 12.45 21.80 -22.52
C LEU A 379 11.65 20.77 -23.33
N LEU A 380 10.81 21.23 -24.26
CA LEU A 380 9.90 20.35 -25.00
C LEU A 380 10.58 19.55 -26.13
N ASN A 381 11.72 20.00 -26.67
CA ASN A 381 12.29 19.41 -27.89
C ASN A 381 13.70 18.85 -27.75
N ASN A 382 14.46 19.26 -26.72
CA ASN A 382 15.89 18.94 -26.63
C ASN A 382 16.28 18.16 -25.36
N GLN A 383 15.33 17.81 -24.49
CA GLN A 383 15.62 17.03 -23.27
C GLN A 383 15.45 15.52 -23.44
N GLY A 384 14.99 15.06 -24.61
CA GLY A 384 14.84 13.62 -24.90
C GLY A 384 13.46 13.02 -24.59
N PHE A 385 12.51 13.80 -24.07
CA PHE A 385 11.14 13.36 -23.82
C PHE A 385 10.34 13.16 -25.13
N LYS A 386 9.49 12.14 -25.15
CA LYS A 386 8.56 11.85 -26.24
C LYS A 386 7.21 12.55 -26.00
N LEU A 387 7.25 13.88 -25.88
CA LEU A 387 6.04 14.70 -25.77
C LEU A 387 5.24 14.68 -27.08
N PRO A 388 3.92 14.98 -27.05
CA PRO A 388 3.10 15.09 -28.24
C PRO A 388 3.72 16.04 -29.28
N THR A 389 3.75 15.61 -30.54
CA THR A 389 4.27 16.39 -31.68
C THR A 389 3.24 16.59 -32.81
N ARG A 390 2.13 15.85 -32.77
CA ARG A 390 1.01 15.94 -33.69
C ARG A 390 -0.21 16.44 -32.93
N ILE A 391 -1.00 17.29 -33.59
CA ILE A 391 -2.26 17.80 -33.03
C ILE A 391 -3.29 16.68 -33.04
N PRO A 392 -3.87 16.30 -31.88
CA PRO A 392 -4.99 15.37 -31.82
C PRO A 392 -6.15 15.79 -32.74
N SER A 393 -6.75 14.81 -33.39
CA SER A 393 -7.86 14.98 -34.32
C SER A 393 -9.18 14.40 -33.82
N GLY A 394 -9.16 13.69 -32.70
CA GLY A 394 -10.27 12.89 -32.21
C GLY A 394 -10.52 11.64 -33.05
N SER A 395 -9.50 11.11 -33.76
CA SER A 395 -9.64 9.92 -34.60
C SER A 395 -8.39 9.03 -34.54
N TYR A 396 -8.19 8.39 -33.39
CA TYR A 396 -7.13 7.42 -33.18
C TYR A 396 -7.44 6.10 -33.93
N ARG A 397 -6.44 5.49 -34.57
CA ARG A 397 -6.60 4.25 -35.36
C ARG A 397 -5.60 3.14 -35.03
N GLY A 398 -4.64 3.44 -34.16
CA GLY A 398 -3.52 2.57 -33.82
C GLY A 398 -2.73 2.04 -35.04
N PRO A 399 -1.94 0.97 -34.87
CA PRO A 399 -0.99 0.48 -35.87
C PRO A 399 -1.64 -0.05 -37.16
N SER A 400 -2.94 -0.34 -37.15
CA SER A 400 -3.69 -0.86 -38.30
C SER A 400 -4.00 0.20 -39.39
N GLY A 401 -3.83 1.50 -39.08
CA GLY A 401 -4.21 2.62 -39.93
C GLY A 401 -3.12 3.18 -40.87
N ARG A 402 -1.88 2.67 -40.85
CA ARG A 402 -0.78 3.25 -41.66
C ARG A 402 -0.93 2.96 -43.17
N GLU A 403 -1.17 3.99 -43.97
CA GLU A 403 -0.85 3.97 -45.40
C GLU A 403 0.66 3.78 -45.61
N THR A 404 1.03 2.89 -46.51
CA THR A 404 2.40 2.37 -46.68
C THR A 404 3.42 3.38 -47.23
N SER A 405 4.62 3.38 -46.61
CA SER A 405 5.99 3.72 -47.11
C SER A 405 6.56 5.15 -46.90
N PRO A 406 7.90 5.32 -46.85
CA PRO A 406 8.98 4.32 -46.81
C PRO A 406 9.86 4.38 -45.54
N THR A 407 10.43 3.23 -45.20
CA THR A 407 11.61 2.97 -44.36
C THR A 407 12.45 4.20 -44.00
N VAL A 408 12.39 4.60 -42.74
CA VAL A 408 13.44 5.37 -42.07
C VAL A 408 14.05 4.41 -41.05
N GLU A 409 15.37 4.25 -41.12
CA GLU A 409 16.15 3.45 -40.18
C GLU A 409 15.90 3.95 -38.76
N GLU A 410 15.48 3.04 -37.87
CA GLU A 410 15.46 3.27 -36.43
C GLU A 410 16.85 3.74 -35.97
N PRO A 411 16.97 4.86 -35.23
CA PRO A 411 18.09 5.01 -34.34
C PRO A 411 17.84 4.03 -33.18
N ALA A 412 18.71 3.02 -33.07
CA ALA A 412 18.72 2.15 -31.92
C ALA A 412 18.77 2.99 -30.63
N GLU A 413 17.74 2.90 -29.80
CA GLU A 413 17.81 3.29 -28.39
C GLU A 413 18.86 2.39 -27.73
N GLU A 414 20.03 2.96 -27.51
CA GLU A 414 21.11 2.38 -26.73
C GLU A 414 20.75 2.54 -25.24
N VAL A 415 19.81 1.73 -24.75
CA VAL A 415 19.89 1.30 -23.35
C VAL A 415 21.15 0.44 -23.30
N ALA A 416 22.08 0.74 -22.39
CA ALA A 416 23.29 -0.03 -22.23
C ALA A 416 22.98 -1.41 -21.62
N GLU A 417 22.24 -2.25 -22.34
CA GLU A 417 22.33 -3.69 -22.18
C GLU A 417 23.75 -4.09 -22.59
N GLN A 418 24.60 -4.36 -21.61
CA GLN A 418 25.89 -4.97 -21.90
C GLN A 418 25.62 -6.39 -22.41
N LYS A 419 25.49 -6.54 -23.74
CA LYS A 419 25.24 -7.81 -24.41
C LYS A 419 26.21 -8.87 -23.89
N CYS A 420 25.66 -9.81 -23.13
CA CYS A 420 26.34 -10.99 -22.65
C CYS A 420 26.75 -11.86 -23.85
N ASP A 421 27.97 -11.69 -24.37
CA ASP A 421 28.51 -12.64 -25.35
C ASP A 421 28.94 -13.90 -24.60
N ALA A 422 27.98 -14.79 -24.32
CA ALA A 422 28.15 -16.05 -23.60
C ALA A 422 28.94 -17.11 -24.41
N SER A 423 29.98 -16.69 -25.11
CA SER A 423 30.77 -17.53 -26.01
C SER A 423 32.28 -17.45 -25.74
N SER A 424 32.74 -17.69 -24.49
CA SER A 424 33.96 -18.50 -24.23
C SER A 424 34.46 -18.47 -22.77
N ALA A 425 33.75 -19.15 -21.86
CA ALA A 425 34.40 -19.72 -20.67
C ALA A 425 34.46 -21.25 -20.80
N SER A 426 35.19 -21.75 -21.80
CA SER A 426 35.48 -23.19 -21.87
C SER A 426 36.62 -23.51 -20.91
N ASP A 427 36.30 -23.90 -19.68
CA ASP A 427 37.31 -24.47 -18.80
C ASP A 427 37.70 -25.87 -19.30
N LYS A 428 39.01 -26.14 -19.36
CA LYS A 428 39.61 -27.34 -19.97
C LYS A 428 39.55 -28.57 -19.05
N THR A 429 38.69 -28.54 -18.05
CA THR A 429 38.66 -29.46 -16.89
C THR A 429 37.59 -30.55 -17.00
N GLY A 430 36.60 -30.41 -17.89
CA GLY A 430 35.52 -31.39 -18.06
C GLY A 430 34.45 -31.34 -16.95
N THR A 431 34.47 -30.30 -16.11
CA THR A 431 33.41 -29.98 -15.15
C THR A 431 32.26 -29.28 -15.87
N GLU A 432 31.03 -29.73 -15.64
CA GLU A 432 29.81 -29.12 -16.17
C GLU A 432 29.34 -28.02 -15.21
N PHE A 433 29.10 -26.83 -15.75
CA PHE A 433 28.55 -25.67 -15.03
C PHE A 433 27.15 -25.40 -15.57
N GLN A 434 26.22 -25.06 -14.69
CA GLN A 434 24.82 -24.84 -14.99
C GLN A 434 24.38 -23.42 -14.62
N LYS A 435 23.25 -22.98 -15.17
CA LYS A 435 22.63 -21.73 -14.73
C LYS A 435 21.96 -21.96 -13.38
N GLY A 436 22.15 -21.04 -12.43
CA GLY A 436 21.37 -21.00 -11.19
C GLY A 436 19.88 -20.82 -11.50
N SER A 437 19.02 -21.35 -10.62
CA SER A 437 17.57 -21.22 -10.80
C SER A 437 17.11 -19.80 -10.50
N LYS A 438 16.11 -19.34 -11.26
CA LYS A 438 15.54 -18.01 -11.13
C LYS A 438 14.63 -17.86 -9.91
N GLY A 439 13.94 -18.94 -9.55
CA GLY A 439 13.20 -19.09 -8.31
C GLY A 439 13.94 -20.03 -7.35
N VAL A 440 13.65 -19.94 -6.06
CA VAL A 440 14.11 -20.94 -5.08
C VAL A 440 13.31 -22.26 -5.19
N GLY A 441 12.18 -22.24 -5.90
CA GLY A 441 11.31 -23.40 -6.16
C GLY A 441 10.08 -23.49 -5.28
N ASP A 442 9.68 -22.39 -4.64
CA ASP A 442 8.43 -22.27 -3.90
C ASP A 442 7.23 -22.37 -4.86
N PRO A 443 6.19 -23.16 -4.54
CA PRO A 443 5.04 -23.35 -5.43
C PRO A 443 4.08 -22.16 -5.49
N TYR A 444 4.02 -21.33 -4.44
CA TYR A 444 3.15 -20.16 -4.36
C TYR A 444 3.80 -18.95 -5.03
N PHE A 445 5.10 -18.78 -4.84
CA PHE A 445 5.88 -17.71 -5.47
C PHE A 445 7.09 -18.26 -6.23
N PRO A 446 6.87 -18.87 -7.42
CA PRO A 446 7.94 -19.51 -8.18
C PRO A 446 8.99 -18.54 -8.73
N GLY A 447 8.71 -17.23 -8.70
CA GLY A 447 9.61 -16.17 -9.08
C GLY A 447 10.45 -15.58 -7.95
N LEU A 448 10.16 -15.92 -6.67
CA LEU A 448 10.89 -15.38 -5.51
C LEU A 448 12.09 -16.25 -5.13
N GLY A 449 13.14 -15.57 -4.69
CA GLY A 449 14.40 -16.17 -4.28
C GLY A 449 15.11 -16.88 -5.43
N ASN A 450 16.32 -17.35 -5.20
CA ASN A 450 17.15 -17.92 -6.23
C ASN A 450 17.90 -19.14 -5.71
N GLY A 451 18.29 -20.04 -6.61
CA GLY A 451 18.97 -21.28 -6.25
C GLY A 451 20.40 -21.37 -6.78
N GLY A 452 21.15 -22.30 -6.20
CA GLY A 452 22.54 -22.59 -6.57
C GLY A 452 23.58 -21.92 -5.67
N TYR A 453 23.16 -21.07 -4.73
CA TYR A 453 23.98 -20.46 -3.70
C TYR A 453 23.16 -20.22 -2.42
N ASP A 454 23.87 -19.86 -1.35
CA ASP A 454 23.38 -19.58 0.00
C ASP A 454 24.08 -18.29 0.47
N VAL A 455 23.33 -17.27 0.88
CA VAL A 455 23.89 -15.97 1.23
C VAL A 455 24.32 -15.93 2.68
N ASP A 456 25.59 -15.63 2.91
CA ASP A 456 26.12 -15.42 4.26
C ASP A 456 25.76 -14.02 4.77
N ARG A 457 25.90 -12.99 3.92
CA ARG A 457 25.78 -11.59 4.32
C ARG A 457 25.43 -10.63 3.18
N TYR A 458 24.59 -9.64 3.51
CA TYR A 458 24.37 -8.42 2.73
C TYR A 458 25.11 -7.24 3.37
N LEU A 459 25.92 -6.54 2.56
CA LEU A 459 26.52 -5.25 2.90
C LEU A 459 25.88 -4.20 2.00
N ILE A 460 25.00 -3.38 2.57
CA ILE A 460 24.20 -2.39 1.84
C ILE A 460 24.73 -1.00 2.21
N ASP A 461 25.13 -0.25 1.19
CA ASP A 461 25.68 1.12 1.30
C ASP A 461 24.89 2.00 0.33
N VAL A 462 23.91 2.73 0.85
CA VAL A 462 22.94 3.49 0.07
C VAL A 462 22.83 4.92 0.56
N THR A 463 22.55 5.82 -0.38
CA THR A 463 22.20 7.21 -0.12
C THR A 463 20.75 7.43 -0.49
N TRP A 464 19.96 7.85 0.50
CA TRP A 464 18.60 8.31 0.34
C TRP A 464 18.54 9.81 0.19
N GLN A 465 17.74 10.27 -0.77
CA GLN A 465 17.51 11.68 -1.05
C GLN A 465 16.02 11.99 -0.76
N PRO A 466 15.69 12.35 0.50
CA PRO A 466 14.34 12.71 0.88
C PRO A 466 13.83 13.87 0.04
N GLY A 467 12.56 13.84 -0.34
CA GLY A 467 11.98 14.86 -1.22
C GLY A 467 11.99 14.46 -2.69
N ASP A 468 13.15 14.04 -3.20
CA ASP A 468 13.26 13.50 -4.57
C ASP A 468 12.71 12.05 -4.64
N GLY A 469 12.74 11.33 -3.52
CA GLY A 469 12.33 9.93 -3.48
C GLY A 469 13.35 8.98 -4.12
N TYR A 470 14.59 9.46 -4.30
CA TYR A 470 15.64 8.75 -5.02
C TYR A 470 16.60 8.03 -4.07
N LEU A 471 16.96 6.81 -4.43
CA LEU A 471 17.92 5.98 -3.73
C LEU A 471 19.01 5.53 -4.70
N ASP A 472 20.27 5.70 -4.34
CA ASP A 472 21.41 5.16 -5.08
C ASP A 472 22.45 4.53 -4.16
N GLY A 473 23.17 3.54 -4.65
CA GLY A 473 24.22 2.93 -3.84
C GLY A 473 24.72 1.59 -4.35
N TRP A 474 25.28 0.85 -3.40
CA TRP A 474 25.89 -0.46 -3.61
C TRP A 474 25.32 -1.49 -2.65
N THR A 475 25.09 -2.69 -3.16
CA THR A 475 24.86 -3.88 -2.34
C THR A 475 25.92 -4.90 -2.69
N THR A 476 26.59 -5.42 -1.67
CA THR A 476 27.54 -6.52 -1.78
C THR A 476 26.94 -7.74 -1.11
N ILE A 477 26.83 -8.82 -1.88
CA ILE A 477 26.35 -10.13 -1.44
C ILE A 477 27.56 -11.02 -1.27
N GLU A 478 27.82 -11.45 -0.03
CA GLU A 478 28.79 -12.50 0.30
C GLU A 478 28.02 -13.82 0.38
N ALA A 479 28.37 -14.77 -0.47
CA ALA A 479 27.61 -16.01 -0.61
C ALA A 479 28.49 -17.21 -0.93
N LYS A 480 27.93 -18.41 -0.75
CA LYS A 480 28.57 -19.68 -1.04
C LYS A 480 27.74 -20.49 -2.02
N THR A 481 28.38 -20.96 -3.08
CA THR A 481 27.70 -21.80 -4.08
C THR A 481 27.34 -23.18 -3.52
N THR A 482 26.12 -23.62 -3.79
CA THR A 482 25.63 -24.99 -3.53
C THR A 482 25.71 -25.86 -4.79
N GLU A 483 25.98 -25.25 -5.95
CA GLU A 483 26.10 -25.89 -7.26
C GLU A 483 27.27 -25.34 -8.10
N ASN A 484 27.61 -25.96 -9.23
CA ASN A 484 28.57 -25.40 -10.18
C ASN A 484 27.85 -24.40 -11.10
N LEU A 485 28.06 -23.09 -10.90
CA LEU A 485 27.30 -22.05 -11.57
C LEU A 485 28.06 -21.37 -12.72
N SER A 486 27.40 -21.27 -13.87
CA SER A 486 27.76 -20.38 -14.99
C SER A 486 27.05 -19.03 -14.93
N SER A 487 26.00 -18.93 -14.11
CA SER A 487 25.26 -17.71 -13.81
C SER A 487 24.49 -17.92 -12.50
N PHE A 488 24.17 -16.84 -11.79
CA PHE A 488 23.24 -16.80 -10.66
C PHE A 488 22.25 -15.66 -10.86
N ASN A 489 21.25 -15.51 -10.01
CA ASN A 489 20.26 -14.45 -10.12
C ASN A 489 20.07 -13.73 -8.78
N VAL A 490 19.41 -12.58 -8.79
CA VAL A 490 18.95 -11.84 -7.61
C VAL A 490 17.62 -11.16 -7.95
N ASP A 491 16.74 -11.07 -6.97
CA ASP A 491 15.51 -10.29 -7.00
C ASP A 491 15.82 -8.81 -6.75
N LEU A 492 15.25 -7.92 -7.55
CA LEU A 492 15.29 -6.47 -7.36
C LEU A 492 14.11 -5.84 -8.08
N ASN A 493 13.43 -4.85 -7.51
CA ASN A 493 12.31 -4.16 -8.16
C ASN A 493 12.74 -3.45 -9.47
N ALA A 494 11.85 -3.41 -10.46
CA ALA A 494 12.05 -2.78 -11.78
C ALA A 494 12.43 -1.30 -11.68
N ASN A 495 11.95 -0.62 -10.65
CA ASN A 495 12.22 0.79 -10.41
C ASN A 495 13.67 1.07 -9.98
N MET A 496 14.45 0.02 -9.70
CA MET A 496 15.86 0.11 -9.29
C MET A 496 16.77 -0.36 -10.43
N ALA A 497 17.38 0.57 -11.14
CA ALA A 497 18.25 0.29 -12.28
C ALA A 497 19.64 -0.17 -11.82
N VAL A 498 20.07 -1.35 -12.26
CA VAL A 498 21.45 -1.85 -12.07
C VAL A 498 22.35 -1.25 -13.15
N SER A 499 23.46 -0.64 -12.74
CA SER A 499 24.43 -0.01 -13.64
C SER A 499 25.75 -0.78 -13.76
N GLU A 500 26.12 -1.53 -12.73
CA GLU A 500 27.37 -2.29 -12.69
C GLU A 500 27.21 -3.53 -11.80
N VAL A 501 27.81 -4.65 -12.21
CA VAL A 501 27.94 -5.86 -11.38
C VAL A 501 29.39 -6.33 -11.42
N ILE A 502 29.98 -6.51 -10.24
CA ILE A 502 31.35 -7.02 -10.07
C ILE A 502 31.25 -8.34 -9.30
N VAL A 503 31.79 -9.43 -9.84
CA VAL A 503 31.87 -10.71 -9.15
C VAL A 503 33.33 -11.08 -8.91
N ASN A 504 33.71 -11.26 -7.65
CA ASN A 504 35.09 -11.57 -7.23
C ASN A 504 36.14 -10.57 -7.77
N GLY A 505 35.77 -9.30 -7.88
CA GLY A 505 36.64 -8.24 -8.39
C GLY A 505 36.79 -8.18 -9.92
N GLU A 506 36.01 -8.97 -10.67
CA GLU A 506 35.94 -8.93 -12.14
C GLU A 506 34.54 -8.47 -12.60
N ASP A 507 34.47 -7.63 -13.63
CA ASP A 507 33.21 -7.20 -14.22
C ASP A 507 32.38 -8.41 -14.68
N ALA A 508 31.11 -8.45 -14.28
CA ALA A 508 30.15 -9.45 -14.70
C ALA A 508 29.11 -8.80 -15.62
N CYS A 509 28.64 -9.57 -16.61
CA CYS A 509 27.50 -9.12 -17.41
C CYS A 509 26.21 -9.48 -16.67
N PHE A 510 25.13 -8.73 -16.92
CA PHE A 510 23.83 -9.01 -16.33
C PHE A 510 22.70 -8.81 -17.36
N ILE A 511 21.57 -9.48 -17.11
CA ILE A 511 20.34 -9.40 -17.90
C ILE A 511 19.19 -9.26 -16.92
N ARG A 512 18.27 -8.35 -17.19
CA ARG A 512 17.08 -8.11 -16.35
C ARG A 512 15.82 -8.60 -17.07
N GLU A 513 14.97 -9.32 -16.36
CA GLU A 513 13.64 -9.74 -16.80
C GLU A 513 12.64 -9.51 -15.66
N GLY A 514 11.87 -8.41 -15.72
CA GLY A 514 10.97 -8.03 -14.62
C GLY A 514 11.75 -7.69 -13.35
N THR A 515 11.44 -8.36 -12.24
CA THR A 515 12.16 -8.25 -10.96
C THR A 515 13.44 -9.07 -10.89
N GLU A 516 13.71 -9.92 -11.88
CA GLU A 516 14.82 -10.86 -11.83
C GLU A 516 16.06 -10.33 -12.56
N VAL A 517 17.22 -10.33 -11.90
CA VAL A 517 18.52 -9.93 -12.46
C VAL A 517 19.45 -11.14 -12.55
N THR A 518 19.61 -11.70 -13.75
CA THR A 518 20.55 -12.79 -14.03
C THR A 518 21.98 -12.24 -14.21
N VAL A 519 22.92 -12.70 -13.39
CA VAL A 519 24.34 -12.33 -13.44
C VAL A 519 25.18 -13.45 -14.06
N VAL A 520 26.00 -13.10 -15.04
CA VAL A 520 26.96 -13.99 -15.71
C VAL A 520 28.38 -13.57 -15.32
N PRO A 521 29.02 -14.26 -14.35
CA PRO A 521 30.38 -13.91 -13.92
C PRO A 521 31.41 -14.22 -15.02
N ALA A 522 32.50 -13.46 -15.05
CA ALA A 522 33.61 -13.67 -16.00
C ALA A 522 34.27 -15.06 -15.84
N THR A 523 34.30 -15.57 -14.61
CA THR A 523 34.76 -16.91 -14.25
C THR A 523 33.62 -17.68 -13.59
N ASN A 524 33.29 -18.85 -14.13
CA ASN A 524 32.27 -19.73 -13.53
C ASN A 524 32.60 -20.06 -12.06
N LEU A 525 31.58 -20.20 -11.23
CA LEU A 525 31.68 -20.42 -9.79
C LEU A 525 31.54 -21.92 -9.48
N PRO A 526 32.60 -22.62 -9.03
CA PRO A 526 32.51 -24.04 -8.68
C PRO A 526 31.69 -24.25 -7.41
N VAL A 527 31.05 -25.40 -7.26
CA VAL A 527 30.31 -25.75 -6.03
C VAL A 527 31.18 -25.63 -4.77
N GLY A 528 30.63 -25.03 -3.72
CA GLY A 528 31.27 -24.81 -2.43
C GLY A 528 32.27 -23.66 -2.41
N SER A 529 32.37 -22.86 -3.46
CA SER A 529 33.18 -21.64 -3.47
C SER A 529 32.44 -20.48 -2.82
N GLU A 530 33.14 -19.74 -1.96
CA GLU A 530 32.73 -18.40 -1.55
C GLU A 530 32.89 -17.45 -2.75
N PHE A 531 31.93 -16.53 -2.91
CA PHE A 531 32.01 -15.44 -3.87
C PHE A 531 31.42 -14.15 -3.29
N GLU A 532 31.91 -13.04 -3.82
CA GLU A 532 31.40 -11.71 -3.56
C GLU A 532 30.78 -11.16 -4.84
N ALA A 533 29.52 -10.75 -4.80
CA ALA A 533 28.83 -10.09 -5.89
C ALA A 533 28.40 -8.69 -5.46
N ARG A 534 28.94 -7.67 -6.14
CA ARG A 534 28.70 -6.27 -5.81
C ARG A 534 27.94 -5.59 -6.93
N PHE A 535 26.81 -4.99 -6.59
CA PHE A 535 25.87 -4.35 -7.51
C PHE A 535 25.86 -2.85 -7.26
N ALA A 536 26.07 -2.03 -8.30
CA ALA A 536 25.74 -0.61 -8.29
C ALA A 536 24.33 -0.43 -8.85
N TYR A 537 23.47 0.27 -8.13
CA TYR A 537 22.09 0.48 -8.56
C TYR A 537 21.55 1.81 -8.06
N ALA A 538 20.52 2.31 -8.73
CA ALA A 538 19.83 3.52 -8.34
C ALA A 538 18.41 3.58 -8.90
N GLY A 539 17.52 4.33 -8.26
CA GLY A 539 16.14 4.44 -8.72
C GLY A 539 15.21 5.09 -7.71
N PHE A 540 13.92 4.86 -7.91
CA PHE A 540 12.84 5.34 -7.03
C PHE A 540 12.15 4.12 -6.41
N PRO A 541 12.56 3.71 -5.20
CA PRO A 541 11.94 2.60 -4.51
C PRO A 541 10.42 2.80 -4.37
N GLY A 542 9.66 1.73 -4.48
CA GLY A 542 8.20 1.74 -4.32
C GLY A 542 7.69 0.37 -3.85
N PRO A 543 6.36 0.18 -3.84
CA PRO A 543 5.76 -1.12 -3.55
C PRO A 543 6.30 -2.21 -4.48
N VAL A 544 6.34 -3.45 -3.99
CA VAL A 544 6.60 -4.61 -4.83
C VAL A 544 5.37 -4.94 -5.70
N PRO A 545 5.54 -5.67 -6.81
CA PRO A 545 4.42 -6.11 -7.62
C PRO A 545 3.36 -6.84 -6.77
N ALA A 546 2.07 -6.60 -7.05
CA ALA A 546 0.95 -7.14 -6.28
C ALA A 546 0.95 -8.68 -6.15
N GLU A 547 1.47 -9.38 -7.17
CA GLU A 547 1.66 -10.84 -7.15
C GLU A 547 2.63 -11.34 -6.06
N TYR A 548 3.44 -10.46 -5.50
CA TYR A 548 4.34 -10.72 -4.36
C TYR A 548 3.93 -9.94 -3.10
N ALA A 549 2.71 -9.40 -3.05
CA ALA A 549 2.15 -8.67 -1.91
C ALA A 549 0.70 -9.10 -1.63
N PRO A 550 0.48 -10.32 -1.11
CA PRO A 550 -0.86 -10.82 -0.79
C PRO A 550 -1.53 -10.05 0.37
N VAL A 551 -0.78 -9.24 1.13
CA VAL A 551 -1.30 -8.35 2.19
C VAL A 551 -0.81 -6.92 1.95
N GLY A 552 -1.75 -6.01 1.70
CA GLY A 552 -1.46 -4.60 1.46
C GLY A 552 -0.50 -4.34 0.30
N ALA A 553 0.02 -3.12 0.21
CA ALA A 553 1.02 -2.73 -0.78
C ALA A 553 2.46 -2.93 -0.24
N GLY A 554 2.87 -4.18 0.03
CA GLY A 554 4.20 -4.46 0.60
C GLY A 554 5.37 -3.83 -0.16
N GLY A 555 6.50 -3.56 0.52
CA GLY A 555 7.69 -2.96 -0.08
C GLY A 555 8.03 -1.61 0.54
N TRP A 556 8.28 -0.61 -0.30
CA TRP A 556 8.69 0.73 0.12
C TRP A 556 7.52 1.71 0.15
N TYR A 557 7.28 2.29 1.33
CA TYR A 557 6.27 3.30 1.56
C TYR A 557 6.90 4.66 1.78
N HIS A 558 6.14 5.70 1.44
CA HIS A 558 6.55 7.07 1.66
C HIS A 558 5.37 7.96 2.05
N GLU A 559 5.58 8.84 3.03
CA GLU A 559 4.58 9.83 3.45
C GLU A 559 5.06 11.26 3.14
N PRO A 560 4.14 12.16 2.76
CA PRO A 560 4.45 13.58 2.69
C PRO A 560 4.62 14.16 4.10
N PHE A 561 5.59 15.06 4.26
CA PHE A 561 5.74 15.87 5.46
C PHE A 561 5.36 17.32 5.19
N ILE A 562 4.46 17.88 6.00
CA ILE A 562 4.06 19.29 5.91
C ILE A 562 4.87 20.09 6.92
N THR A 563 5.69 21.02 6.45
CA THR A 563 6.47 21.92 7.29
C THR A 563 5.60 22.97 7.98
N GLU A 564 6.13 23.64 9.01
CA GLU A 564 5.42 24.71 9.74
C GLU A 564 4.96 25.89 8.87
N ASP A 565 5.58 26.09 7.69
CA ASP A 565 5.20 27.09 6.69
C ASP A 565 4.29 26.54 5.58
N ASN A 566 3.67 25.39 5.80
CA ASN A 566 2.75 24.67 4.90
C ASN A 566 3.40 24.24 3.57
N MET A 567 4.71 23.99 3.54
CA MET A 567 5.32 23.33 2.40
C MET A 567 5.15 21.81 2.53
N VAL A 568 4.49 21.20 1.56
CA VAL A 568 4.41 19.74 1.44
C VAL A 568 5.72 19.25 0.83
N GLN A 569 6.52 18.53 1.61
CA GLN A 569 7.66 17.77 1.11
C GLN A 569 7.22 16.32 0.96
N ARG A 570 6.93 15.93 -0.29
CA ARG A 570 6.59 14.55 -0.63
C ARG A 570 7.82 13.65 -0.41
N ASN A 571 7.61 12.36 -0.12
CA ASN A 571 8.69 11.38 0.00
C ASN A 571 9.73 11.68 1.09
N ASN A 572 9.30 12.25 2.21
CA ASN A 572 10.22 12.66 3.26
C ASN A 572 10.34 11.61 4.36
N ILE A 573 9.20 11.09 4.82
CA ILE A 573 9.18 9.95 5.73
C ILE A 573 9.11 8.69 4.87
N MET A 574 9.94 7.69 5.16
CA MET A 574 9.88 6.40 4.47
C MET A 574 10.01 5.26 5.46
N TYR A 575 9.45 4.12 5.07
CA TYR A 575 9.66 2.86 5.75
C TYR A 575 9.47 1.69 4.77
N VAL A 576 10.18 0.58 5.03
CA VAL A 576 10.04 -0.68 4.29
C VAL A 576 9.32 -1.67 5.18
N VAL A 577 8.23 -2.24 4.67
CA VAL A 577 7.43 -3.24 5.36
C VAL A 577 6.69 -4.12 4.35
N GLY A 578 6.60 -5.42 4.63
CA GLY A 578 5.77 -6.34 3.86
C GLY A 578 6.34 -7.75 3.83
N GLU A 579 5.45 -8.72 3.84
CA GLU A 579 5.70 -10.15 3.67
C GLU A 579 4.87 -10.60 2.46
N PRO A 580 5.41 -11.43 1.55
CA PRO A 580 6.62 -12.26 1.63
C PRO A 580 7.95 -11.63 1.23
N SER A 581 7.97 -10.46 0.57
CA SER A 581 9.15 -10.07 -0.23
C SER A 581 9.41 -8.56 -0.30
N SER A 582 9.36 -7.85 0.82
CA SER A 582 9.58 -6.40 0.83
C SER A 582 11.03 -5.97 0.53
N SER A 583 12.02 -6.86 0.67
CA SER A 583 13.44 -6.50 0.52
C SER A 583 13.82 -6.16 -0.91
N MET A 584 13.27 -6.85 -1.91
CA MET A 584 13.57 -6.55 -3.32
C MET A 584 13.14 -5.13 -3.73
N ALA A 585 12.28 -4.47 -2.97
CA ALA A 585 11.83 -3.10 -3.25
C ALA A 585 12.98 -2.09 -3.36
N TRP A 586 14.11 -2.36 -2.68
CA TRP A 586 15.16 -1.35 -2.47
C TRP A 586 16.59 -1.87 -2.55
N HIS A 587 16.83 -3.18 -2.58
CA HIS A 587 18.17 -3.73 -2.85
C HIS A 587 18.14 -5.10 -3.55
N PRO A 588 19.21 -5.47 -4.28
CA PRO A 588 19.35 -6.81 -4.84
C PRO A 588 19.44 -7.88 -3.74
N VAL A 589 18.63 -8.93 -3.83
CA VAL A 589 18.43 -9.90 -2.74
C VAL A 589 18.02 -11.28 -3.27
N ASN A 590 18.18 -12.33 -2.47
CA ASN A 590 17.55 -13.63 -2.68
C ASN A 590 16.29 -13.68 -1.80
N ASP A 591 15.14 -13.20 -2.31
CA ASP A 591 13.99 -12.79 -1.48
C ASP A 591 13.09 -13.96 -1.06
N HIS A 592 13.60 -14.86 -0.22
CA HIS A 592 12.84 -15.99 0.32
C HIS A 592 13.22 -16.33 1.76
N PRO A 593 12.28 -16.75 2.63
CA PRO A 593 12.55 -17.11 4.03
C PRO A 593 13.54 -18.26 4.25
N ARG A 594 13.94 -18.95 3.19
CA ARG A 594 14.93 -20.03 3.24
C ARG A 594 16.36 -19.54 3.24
N ASP A 595 16.61 -18.42 2.55
CA ASP A 595 17.95 -17.87 2.40
C ASP A 595 18.16 -16.74 3.41
N ARG A 596 18.47 -17.12 4.65
CA ARG A 596 18.70 -16.14 5.70
C ARG A 596 20.14 -15.68 5.72
N ALA A 597 20.33 -14.38 5.89
CA ALA A 597 21.64 -13.76 5.88
C ALA A 597 21.79 -12.72 7.00
N GLN A 598 23.04 -12.38 7.32
CA GLN A 598 23.34 -11.20 8.14
C GLN A 598 23.25 -9.93 7.30
N PHE A 599 22.91 -8.80 7.92
CA PHE A 599 22.77 -7.51 7.25
C PHE A 599 23.68 -6.48 7.91
N ARG A 600 24.41 -5.73 7.09
CA ARG A 600 25.01 -4.45 7.49
C ARG A 600 24.46 -3.37 6.59
N ILE A 601 23.72 -2.43 7.16
CA ILE A 601 23.04 -1.36 6.43
C ILE A 601 23.71 -0.04 6.80
N GLU A 602 24.32 0.57 5.80
CA GLU A 602 24.89 1.91 5.84
C GLU A 602 23.98 2.81 5.00
N MET A 603 23.22 3.67 5.69
CA MET A 603 22.23 4.56 5.09
C MET A 603 22.70 6.00 5.31
N ALA A 604 23.07 6.66 4.22
CA ALA A 604 23.31 8.09 4.19
C ALA A 604 22.03 8.83 3.78
N VAL A 605 21.76 9.97 4.42
CA VAL A 605 20.65 10.84 4.05
C VAL A 605 21.20 12.17 3.54
N ASP A 606 20.93 12.48 2.27
CA ASP A 606 21.31 13.73 1.60
C ASP A 606 20.08 14.41 1.00
N ASN A 607 19.51 15.38 1.71
CA ASN A 607 18.34 16.14 1.25
C ASN A 607 18.60 17.00 0.01
N GLY A 608 19.85 17.16 -0.40
CA GLY A 608 20.19 18.06 -1.50
C GLY A 608 19.84 19.53 -1.21
N PRO A 609 19.99 20.41 -2.21
CA PRO A 609 19.84 21.85 -2.04
C PRO A 609 18.38 22.33 -2.00
N ASN A 610 17.44 21.49 -2.40
CA ASN A 610 16.04 21.87 -2.65
C ASN A 610 15.10 21.48 -1.50
N TYR A 611 15.53 20.59 -0.60
CA TYR A 611 14.70 20.07 0.49
C TYR A 611 15.25 20.46 1.86
N VAL A 612 14.37 20.44 2.86
CA VAL A 612 14.73 20.86 4.22
C VAL A 612 15.43 19.71 4.91
N TYR A 613 16.61 19.98 5.44
CA TYR A 613 17.34 19.07 6.32
C TYR A 613 16.72 19.05 7.73
N PHE A 614 16.40 17.86 8.24
CA PHE A 614 15.85 17.66 9.58
C PHE A 614 16.90 16.98 10.49
N PRO A 615 17.61 17.73 11.35
CA PRO A 615 18.70 17.18 12.16
C PRO A 615 18.25 16.19 13.23
N ASP A 616 16.98 16.26 13.65
CA ASP A 616 16.42 15.42 14.71
C ASP A 616 15.70 14.17 14.16
N TRP A 617 15.75 13.94 12.84
CA TRP A 617 15.21 12.73 12.23
C TRP A 617 16.23 11.60 12.28
N GLU A 618 15.75 10.37 12.36
CA GLU A 618 16.57 9.17 12.58
C GLU A 618 16.32 8.13 11.49
N VAL A 619 17.37 7.39 11.15
CA VAL A 619 17.24 6.10 10.47
C VAL A 619 17.07 5.01 11.52
N VAL A 620 16.01 4.21 11.36
CA VAL A 620 15.64 3.08 12.23
C VAL A 620 15.69 1.78 11.41
N THR A 621 16.30 0.74 11.96
CA THR A 621 16.43 -0.59 11.33
C THR A 621 16.73 -1.65 12.40
N ASN A 622 16.71 -2.93 12.01
CA ASN A 622 17.01 -4.06 12.89
C ASN A 622 18.46 -4.03 13.41
N GLY A 623 18.72 -4.82 14.45
CA GLY A 623 20.07 -4.97 15.01
C GLY A 623 20.52 -3.74 15.81
N TYR A 624 21.80 -3.39 15.72
CA TYR A 624 22.40 -2.32 16.54
C TYR A 624 22.99 -1.20 15.70
N LEU A 625 22.83 0.03 16.19
CA LEU A 625 23.55 1.18 15.67
C LEU A 625 25.04 1.06 16.02
N ILE A 626 25.87 0.89 15.00
CA ILE A 626 27.34 0.83 15.11
C ILE A 626 27.93 2.24 15.14
N SER A 627 27.43 3.12 14.26
CA SER A 627 27.87 4.51 14.20
C SER A 627 26.82 5.41 13.56
N LYS A 628 26.79 6.67 14.01
CA LYS A 628 26.11 7.80 13.37
C LYS A 628 27.16 8.87 13.09
N GLU A 629 27.36 9.22 11.82
CA GLU A 629 28.37 10.18 11.39
C GLU A 629 27.74 11.35 10.64
N GLU A 630 28.11 12.57 11.02
CA GLU A 630 27.70 13.80 10.32
C GLU A 630 28.84 14.29 9.45
N THR A 631 28.58 14.45 8.16
CA THR A 631 29.52 14.97 7.17
C THR A 631 28.87 16.06 6.33
N THR A 632 29.54 16.47 5.25
CA THR A 632 28.95 17.36 4.27
C THR A 632 29.21 16.86 2.86
N ASN A 633 28.23 16.94 1.99
CA ASN A 633 28.38 16.59 0.58
C ASN A 633 29.25 17.62 -0.18
N THR A 634 29.43 17.42 -1.49
CA THR A 634 30.27 18.28 -2.33
C THR A 634 29.79 19.73 -2.44
N GLN A 635 28.52 20.00 -2.10
CA GLN A 635 27.92 21.32 -2.05
C GLN A 635 28.01 21.98 -0.66
N ASN A 636 28.66 21.33 0.32
CA ASN A 636 28.69 21.69 1.74
C ASN A 636 27.32 21.63 2.45
N LEU A 637 26.41 20.77 1.97
CA LEU A 637 25.15 20.49 2.65
C LEU A 637 25.36 19.35 3.66
N PRO A 638 24.65 19.34 4.81
CA PRO A 638 24.76 18.26 5.80
C PRO A 638 24.36 16.91 5.21
N VAL A 639 25.12 15.87 5.56
CA VAL A 639 24.76 14.48 5.30
C VAL A 639 24.96 13.71 6.60
N THR A 640 23.97 12.93 6.99
CA THR A 640 24.07 12.04 8.16
C THR A 640 24.05 10.60 7.69
N THR A 641 24.98 9.80 8.18
CA THR A 641 25.12 8.39 7.84
C THR A 641 24.96 7.54 9.08
N TRP A 642 24.03 6.59 9.04
CA TRP A 642 23.84 5.59 10.07
C TRP A 642 24.34 4.24 9.57
N ILE A 643 25.04 3.53 10.44
CA ILE A 643 25.53 2.18 10.17
C ILE A 643 24.92 1.26 11.20
N TYR A 644 24.12 0.31 10.73
CA TYR A 644 23.53 -0.74 11.53
C TYR A 644 24.04 -2.12 11.11
N GLU A 645 24.05 -3.05 12.06
CA GLU A 645 24.48 -4.42 11.82
C GLU A 645 23.63 -5.41 12.62
N THR A 646 23.11 -6.43 11.93
CA THR A 646 22.47 -7.58 12.57
C THR A 646 23.53 -8.62 12.95
N ARG A 647 23.40 -9.21 14.14
CA ARG A 647 24.30 -10.27 14.60
C ARG A 647 23.87 -11.65 14.14
N TYR A 648 22.57 -11.83 13.92
CA TYR A 648 21.95 -13.11 13.61
C TYR A 648 21.37 -13.06 12.20
N PRO A 649 21.49 -14.15 11.41
CA PRO A 649 20.85 -14.23 10.11
C PRO A 649 19.33 -14.06 10.22
N GLN A 650 18.72 -13.39 9.24
CA GLN A 650 17.27 -13.18 9.13
C GLN A 650 16.79 -13.44 7.71
N ALA A 651 15.51 -13.78 7.56
CA ALA A 651 14.86 -13.78 6.26
C ALA A 651 14.82 -12.34 5.72
N PRO A 652 14.95 -12.12 4.41
CA PRO A 652 15.04 -10.76 3.89
C PRO A 652 13.84 -9.86 4.24
N TYR A 653 12.60 -10.34 4.07
CA TYR A 653 11.39 -9.57 4.37
C TYR A 653 11.30 -9.06 5.83
N LEU A 654 12.05 -9.66 6.75
CA LEU A 654 12.13 -9.26 8.16
C LEU A 654 12.97 -7.98 8.39
N THR A 655 13.50 -7.39 7.32
CA THR A 655 14.35 -6.19 7.38
C THR A 655 13.51 -4.92 7.46
N VAL A 656 13.67 -4.16 8.55
CA VAL A 656 13.17 -2.79 8.71
C VAL A 656 14.19 -1.83 8.10
N LEU A 657 13.71 -0.86 7.34
CA LEU A 657 14.44 0.38 7.08
C LEU A 657 13.42 1.51 7.13
N ALA A 658 13.63 2.48 8.01
CA ALA A 658 12.76 3.64 8.12
C ALA A 658 13.57 4.93 8.33
N TYR A 659 13.09 6.04 7.80
CA TYR A 659 13.64 7.38 8.01
C TYR A 659 12.52 8.39 8.26
N GLY A 660 12.63 9.16 9.35
CA GLY A 660 11.56 10.06 9.76
C GLY A 660 11.72 10.64 11.18
N PRO A 661 10.69 11.35 11.68
CA PRO A 661 10.64 11.91 13.03
C PRO A 661 10.39 10.81 14.08
N PHE A 662 11.33 9.89 14.21
CA PHE A 662 11.25 8.76 15.14
C PHE A 662 11.96 9.07 16.46
N THR A 663 11.28 8.76 17.56
CA THR A 663 11.82 8.91 18.91
C THR A 663 12.01 7.52 19.54
N GLU A 664 13.22 7.23 20.04
CA GLU A 664 13.50 6.03 20.83
C GLU A 664 12.99 6.19 22.27
N SER A 665 12.51 5.11 22.88
CA SER A 665 12.19 5.06 24.30
C SER A 665 13.45 5.19 25.17
N ASP A 666 13.26 5.46 26.46
CA ASP A 666 14.35 5.27 27.42
C ASP A 666 14.83 3.80 27.39
N GLU A 667 16.15 3.61 27.54
CA GLU A 667 16.78 2.29 27.56
C GLU A 667 16.21 1.42 28.71
N GLU A 668 15.71 0.24 28.36
CA GLU A 668 15.22 -0.79 29.28
C GLU A 668 15.88 -2.12 28.93
N ASP A 669 16.39 -2.86 29.93
CA ASP A 669 16.97 -4.19 29.74
C ASP A 669 16.11 -5.25 30.44
N LEU A 670 15.81 -6.34 29.71
CA LEU A 670 15.23 -7.57 30.22
C LEU A 670 16.30 -8.67 30.22
N ASP A 671 16.93 -8.89 31.39
CA ASP A 671 18.10 -9.76 31.54
C ASP A 671 19.25 -9.40 30.57
N ASP A 672 19.46 -10.20 29.52
CA ASP A 672 20.50 -10.00 28.50
C ASP A 672 19.94 -9.40 27.19
N VAL A 673 18.67 -8.96 27.18
CA VAL A 673 17.97 -8.37 26.03
C VAL A 673 17.74 -6.88 26.26
N THR A 674 18.26 -6.04 25.36
CA THR A 674 17.99 -4.60 25.39
C THR A 674 16.70 -4.29 24.61
N LEU A 675 15.77 -3.56 25.22
CA LEU A 675 14.56 -3.10 24.58
C LEU A 675 14.77 -1.75 23.88
N ARG A 676 14.39 -1.69 22.59
CA ARG A 676 14.56 -0.53 21.71
C ARG A 676 13.23 -0.16 21.05
N HIS A 677 12.34 0.51 21.77
CA HIS A 677 11.06 0.95 21.20
C HIS A 677 11.21 2.28 20.48
N TRP A 678 10.55 2.42 19.34
CA TRP A 678 10.54 3.59 18.49
C TRP A 678 9.11 3.99 18.17
N ALA A 679 8.84 5.29 18.08
CA ALA A 679 7.54 5.81 17.69
C ALA A 679 7.68 7.03 16.76
N GLN A 680 6.94 7.02 15.67
CA GLN A 680 6.79 8.17 14.76
C GLN A 680 5.99 9.25 15.47
N ASN A 681 6.54 10.47 15.57
CA ASN A 681 5.86 11.59 16.22
C ASN A 681 5.30 11.23 17.61
N ALA A 682 6.12 10.63 18.48
CA ALA A 682 5.71 10.03 19.76
C ALA A 682 4.82 10.94 20.66
N ASP A 683 4.99 12.26 20.58
CA ASP A 683 4.18 13.23 21.35
C ASP A 683 2.72 13.32 20.87
N THR A 684 2.45 12.97 19.61
CA THR A 684 1.14 13.05 18.97
C THR A 684 0.54 11.70 18.60
N LEU A 685 1.32 10.61 18.71
CA LEU A 685 0.86 9.27 18.37
C LEU A 685 -0.24 8.81 19.35
N PRO A 686 -1.42 8.38 18.85
CA PRO A 686 -2.51 7.90 19.71
C PRO A 686 -2.16 6.61 20.41
N GLY A 687 -2.38 6.55 21.73
CA GLY A 687 -1.74 5.60 22.64
C GLY A 687 -0.69 6.26 23.54
N GLY A 688 -0.33 7.52 23.27
CA GLY A 688 0.45 8.36 24.18
C GLY A 688 1.90 7.93 24.30
N SER A 689 2.54 8.32 25.41
CA SER A 689 3.96 8.00 25.64
C SER A 689 4.19 6.50 25.85
N PHE A 690 5.43 6.03 25.66
CA PHE A 690 5.84 4.66 25.99
C PHE A 690 5.43 4.21 27.40
N ALA A 691 5.48 5.13 28.38
CA ALA A 691 5.00 4.86 29.74
C ALA A 691 3.48 4.64 29.79
N HIS A 692 2.69 5.39 29.01
CA HIS A 692 1.26 5.17 28.91
C HIS A 692 0.93 3.82 28.27
N ALA A 693 1.61 3.48 27.16
CA ALA A 693 1.48 2.19 26.50
C ALA A 693 1.73 1.03 27.48
N LYS A 694 2.81 1.11 28.25
CA LYS A 694 3.14 0.10 29.27
C LYS A 694 2.15 0.07 30.43
N GLU A 695 1.94 1.20 31.10
CA GLU A 695 1.20 1.25 32.37
C GLU A 695 -0.32 1.22 32.21
N THR A 696 -0.84 1.69 31.08
CA THR A 696 -2.29 1.85 30.85
C THR A 696 -2.83 0.88 29.81
N LEU A 697 -2.14 0.70 28.69
CA LEU A 697 -2.57 -0.27 27.66
C LEU A 697 -2.12 -1.69 27.99
N GLY A 698 -1.09 -1.87 28.83
CA GLY A 698 -0.59 -3.20 29.20
C GLY A 698 0.44 -3.77 28.22
N ILE A 699 1.06 -2.91 27.41
CA ILE A 699 2.15 -3.27 26.50
C ILE A 699 3.44 -3.36 27.34
N ASP A 700 3.53 -4.42 28.15
CA ASP A 700 4.67 -4.72 29.01
C ASP A 700 5.36 -6.00 28.57
N TYR A 701 6.54 -5.85 27.97
CA TYR A 701 7.31 -6.97 27.46
C TYR A 701 7.92 -7.85 28.56
N GLY A 702 8.05 -7.38 29.80
CA GLY A 702 8.63 -8.17 30.89
C GLY A 702 7.92 -9.51 31.09
N PRO A 703 6.60 -9.52 31.39
CA PRO A 703 5.81 -10.74 31.48
C PRO A 703 5.79 -11.56 30.19
N MET A 704 5.74 -10.92 29.01
CA MET A 704 5.69 -11.63 27.73
C MET A 704 6.96 -12.46 27.50
N PHE A 705 8.13 -11.86 27.74
CA PHE A 705 9.42 -12.55 27.68
C PHE A 705 9.53 -13.67 28.71
N GLU A 706 9.09 -13.46 29.95
CA GLU A 706 9.12 -14.48 31.00
C GLU A 706 8.30 -15.72 30.58
N VAL A 707 7.06 -15.51 30.14
CA VAL A 707 6.16 -16.60 29.72
C VAL A 707 6.73 -17.35 28.51
N PHE A 708 7.13 -16.64 27.45
CA PHE A 708 7.60 -17.30 26.22
C PHE A 708 8.95 -17.99 26.41
N THR A 709 9.85 -17.42 27.22
CA THR A 709 11.12 -18.07 27.53
C THR A 709 10.91 -19.37 28.31
N ASP A 710 9.95 -19.40 29.25
CA ASP A 710 9.60 -20.60 30.01
C ASP A 710 8.92 -21.68 29.14
N LEU A 711 8.03 -21.27 28.24
CA LEU A 711 7.25 -22.19 27.40
C LEU A 711 8.07 -22.72 26.21
N PHE A 712 8.77 -21.85 25.49
CA PHE A 712 9.39 -22.15 24.19
C PHE A 712 10.90 -22.38 24.28
N GLY A 713 11.56 -21.82 25.30
CA GLY A 713 13.00 -21.84 25.47
C GLY A 713 13.62 -20.45 25.29
N PRO A 714 14.96 -20.32 25.46
CA PRO A 714 15.64 -19.04 25.47
C PRO A 714 15.33 -18.16 24.26
N TYR A 715 15.10 -16.88 24.49
CA TYR A 715 15.18 -15.87 23.44
C TYR A 715 16.64 -15.71 23.02
N LEU A 716 16.92 -15.78 21.71
CA LEU A 716 18.29 -15.89 21.21
C LEU A 716 18.90 -14.59 20.72
N TYR A 717 18.06 -13.62 20.41
CA TYR A 717 18.54 -12.30 20.07
C TYR A 717 18.89 -11.52 21.34
N ASP A 718 19.66 -10.47 21.18
CA ASP A 718 20.18 -9.62 22.27
C ASP A 718 19.48 -8.25 22.31
N THR A 719 18.56 -8.01 21.40
CA THR A 719 17.73 -6.82 21.36
C THR A 719 16.34 -7.19 20.84
N TYR A 720 15.34 -6.48 21.34
CA TYR A 720 13.98 -6.53 20.82
C TYR A 720 13.35 -5.13 20.91
N GLY A 721 12.30 -4.87 20.16
CA GLY A 721 11.60 -3.60 20.24
C GLY A 721 10.39 -3.59 19.32
N TYR A 722 9.76 -2.42 19.24
CA TYR A 722 8.76 -2.17 18.23
C TYR A 722 8.97 -0.79 17.59
N LEU A 723 8.53 -0.63 16.35
CA LEU A 723 8.40 0.64 15.65
C LEU A 723 6.92 0.95 15.43
N ALA A 724 6.38 1.93 16.15
CA ALA A 724 5.00 2.37 15.98
C ALA A 724 4.91 3.52 14.97
N LEU A 725 4.17 3.30 13.89
CA LEU A 725 3.93 4.28 12.82
C LEU A 725 2.63 5.04 13.04
N SER A 726 2.60 6.27 12.52
CA SER A 726 1.39 7.09 12.44
C SER A 726 0.47 6.64 11.30
N ASP A 727 1.01 5.92 10.32
CA ASP A 727 0.25 5.42 9.17
C ASP A 727 -0.60 4.18 9.51
N SER A 728 -1.72 4.03 8.81
CA SER A 728 -2.60 2.87 8.95
C SER A 728 -2.20 1.77 7.98
N LEU A 729 -1.26 0.91 8.39
CA LEU A 729 -0.89 -0.27 7.60
C LEU A 729 -2.02 -1.30 7.47
N GLY A 730 -2.95 -1.33 8.44
CA GLY A 730 -3.96 -2.39 8.56
C GLY A 730 -3.45 -3.68 9.22
N PHE A 731 -2.13 -3.81 9.43
CA PHE A 731 -1.48 -4.97 10.06
C PHE A 731 -0.30 -4.55 10.96
N ALA A 732 0.31 -5.52 11.62
CA ALA A 732 1.64 -5.44 12.23
C ALA A 732 2.51 -6.53 11.59
N LEU A 733 3.83 -6.38 11.65
CA LEU A 733 4.76 -7.35 11.08
C LEU A 733 5.91 -7.63 12.04
N GLU A 734 6.31 -8.89 12.12
CA GLU A 734 7.19 -9.48 13.13
C GLU A 734 8.67 -9.17 12.94
N THR A 735 9.00 -8.15 12.14
CA THR A 735 10.34 -7.86 11.66
C THR A 735 11.41 -8.06 12.75
N GLN A 736 12.44 -8.85 12.41
CA GLN A 736 13.30 -9.48 13.42
C GLN A 736 13.96 -8.45 14.33
N THR A 737 13.87 -8.63 15.66
CA THR A 737 14.39 -7.70 16.69
C THR A 737 13.71 -6.34 16.80
N LEU A 738 12.79 -5.98 15.89
CA LEU A 738 12.10 -4.69 15.91
C LEU A 738 10.79 -4.81 15.13
N SER A 739 9.71 -5.30 15.74
CA SER A 739 8.43 -5.48 15.06
C SER A 739 7.77 -4.15 14.70
N ILE A 740 7.18 -4.03 13.53
CA ILE A 740 6.58 -2.78 13.04
C ILE A 740 5.05 -2.82 13.19
N PHE A 741 4.46 -1.71 13.64
CA PHE A 741 3.04 -1.60 13.90
C PHE A 741 2.48 -0.35 13.24
N GLY A 742 1.37 -0.49 12.52
CA GLY A 742 0.55 0.64 12.09
C GLY A 742 -0.25 1.27 13.23
N TYR A 743 -0.86 2.41 12.95
CA TYR A 743 -1.69 3.19 13.87
C TYR A 743 -2.74 2.35 14.63
N GLY A 744 -3.46 1.49 13.92
CA GLY A 744 -4.56 0.70 14.48
C GLY A 744 -4.10 -0.50 15.32
N THR A 745 -2.89 -1.00 15.08
CA THR A 745 -2.41 -2.26 15.68
C THR A 745 -1.51 -2.03 16.89
N TRP A 746 -0.73 -0.95 16.91
CA TRP A 746 0.23 -0.71 18.00
C TRP A 746 -0.42 -0.45 19.37
N THR A 747 -1.69 -0.08 19.42
CA THR A 747 -2.41 0.13 20.69
C THR A 747 -3.01 -1.14 21.27
N GLN A 748 -2.87 -2.28 20.59
CA GLN A 748 -3.50 -3.56 20.94
C GLN A 748 -2.48 -4.51 21.60
N PRO A 749 -2.58 -4.79 22.91
CA PRO A 749 -1.59 -5.60 23.63
C PRO A 749 -1.46 -7.03 23.09
N PHE A 750 -2.55 -7.64 22.64
CA PHE A 750 -2.51 -9.01 22.12
C PHE A 750 -1.68 -9.12 20.82
N ILE A 751 -1.68 -8.08 19.99
CA ILE A 751 -0.84 -8.04 18.77
C ILE A 751 0.65 -7.96 19.18
N HIS A 752 1.00 -7.21 20.23
CA HIS A 752 2.38 -7.23 20.74
C HIS A 752 2.83 -8.61 21.22
N VAL A 753 1.92 -9.38 21.81
CA VAL A 753 2.16 -10.78 22.22
C VAL A 753 2.37 -11.66 20.98
N HIS A 754 1.55 -11.47 19.94
CA HIS A 754 1.65 -12.14 18.65
C HIS A 754 3.02 -11.90 17.98
N GLU A 755 3.40 -10.63 17.78
CA GLU A 755 4.65 -10.26 17.12
C GLU A 755 5.91 -10.70 17.88
N LEU A 756 5.83 -10.79 19.22
CA LEU A 756 6.92 -11.32 20.03
C LEU A 756 7.05 -12.84 19.85
N ALA A 757 5.94 -13.57 19.75
CA ALA A 757 5.96 -15.02 19.55
C ALA A 757 6.63 -15.41 18.23
N HIS A 758 6.42 -14.60 17.19
CA HIS A 758 7.07 -14.77 15.90
C HIS A 758 8.61 -14.74 15.94
N GLN A 759 9.20 -14.12 16.96
CA GLN A 759 10.65 -14.16 17.13
C GLN A 759 11.18 -15.60 17.30
N TRP A 760 10.35 -16.53 17.77
CA TRP A 760 10.63 -17.98 17.71
C TRP A 760 10.07 -18.63 16.43
N PHE A 761 8.81 -18.33 16.08
CA PHE A 761 8.05 -19.00 15.03
C PHE A 761 7.77 -18.06 13.85
N GLY A 762 8.65 -18.05 12.85
CA GLY A 762 8.66 -17.09 11.75
C GLY A 762 10.07 -16.56 11.52
N ASN A 763 10.74 -16.13 12.59
CA ASN A 763 12.08 -15.52 12.48
C ASN A 763 13.19 -16.53 12.75
N TYR A 764 13.20 -17.11 13.96
CA TYR A 764 14.24 -18.05 14.34
C TYR A 764 14.06 -19.41 13.66
N ILE A 765 12.81 -19.85 13.53
CA ILE A 765 12.40 -20.98 12.71
C ILE A 765 11.56 -20.42 11.56
N THR A 766 12.10 -20.41 10.35
CA THR A 766 11.37 -19.92 9.15
C THR A 766 10.68 -21.08 8.44
N VAL A 767 9.79 -20.80 7.49
CA VAL A 767 9.17 -21.82 6.63
C VAL A 767 10.07 -22.21 5.45
N ASP A 768 10.03 -23.48 5.06
CA ASP A 768 10.71 -23.96 3.84
C ASP A 768 9.99 -23.51 2.57
N ASN A 769 8.65 -23.44 2.61
CA ASN A 769 7.82 -22.90 1.54
C ASN A 769 6.64 -22.14 2.16
N TRP A 770 6.10 -21.17 1.44
CA TRP A 770 5.00 -20.32 1.92
C TRP A 770 3.71 -21.08 2.21
N SER A 771 3.49 -22.25 1.61
CA SER A 771 2.35 -23.12 1.98
C SER A 771 2.38 -23.59 3.45
N GLU A 772 3.52 -23.51 4.12
CA GLU A 772 3.72 -23.93 5.51
C GLU A 772 3.44 -22.79 6.52
N ILE A 773 2.92 -21.64 6.07
CA ILE A 773 2.77 -20.39 6.84
C ILE A 773 1.99 -20.54 8.16
N TRP A 774 1.11 -21.54 8.29
CA TRP A 774 0.42 -21.82 9.56
C TRP A 774 1.39 -22.15 10.71
N LEU A 775 2.62 -22.61 10.42
CA LEU A 775 3.66 -22.83 11.42
C LEU A 775 4.17 -21.53 12.05
N ASN A 776 4.03 -20.41 11.34
CA ASN A 776 4.31 -19.08 11.88
C ASN A 776 3.05 -18.56 12.59
N GLU A 777 1.99 -18.33 11.81
CA GLU A 777 0.77 -17.63 12.26
C GLU A 777 -0.02 -18.41 13.30
N GLY A 778 -0.18 -19.72 13.11
CA GLY A 778 -0.89 -20.58 14.05
C GLY A 778 -0.18 -20.65 15.41
N PHE A 779 1.15 -20.64 15.42
CA PHE A 779 1.94 -20.58 16.66
C PHE A 779 1.87 -19.21 17.33
N ALA A 780 1.97 -18.13 16.56
CA ALA A 780 1.86 -16.77 17.07
C ALA A 780 0.47 -16.51 17.67
N THR A 781 -0.60 -16.86 16.95
CA THR A 781 -1.98 -16.79 17.45
C THR A 781 -2.18 -17.65 18.68
N TYR A 782 -1.69 -18.89 18.71
CA TYR A 782 -1.85 -19.73 19.90
C TYR A 782 -1.12 -19.15 21.12
N SER A 783 -0.02 -18.43 20.90
CA SER A 783 0.76 -17.80 21.95
C SER A 783 0.02 -16.66 22.66
N GLU A 784 -0.93 -16.00 22.00
CA GLU A 784 -1.83 -15.03 22.63
C GLU A 784 -2.63 -15.68 23.77
N TYR A 785 -3.26 -16.82 23.48
CA TYR A 785 -4.04 -17.57 24.46
C TYR A 785 -3.17 -18.17 25.58
N LEU A 786 -1.96 -18.63 25.25
CA LEU A 786 -1.00 -19.13 26.24
C LEU A 786 -0.52 -18.02 27.18
N PHE A 787 -0.31 -16.81 26.66
CA PHE A 787 0.05 -15.66 27.46
C PHE A 787 -1.08 -15.27 28.41
N GLU A 788 -2.32 -15.15 27.91
CA GLU A 788 -3.50 -14.87 28.73
C GLU A 788 -3.72 -15.94 29.82
N GLU A 789 -3.58 -17.23 29.49
CA GLU A 789 -3.62 -18.33 30.47
C GLU A 789 -2.59 -18.16 31.60
N ALA A 790 -1.39 -17.65 31.27
CA ALA A 790 -0.32 -17.47 32.24
C ALA A 790 -0.53 -16.24 33.14
N VAL A 791 -1.09 -15.15 32.63
CA VAL A 791 -1.14 -13.85 33.33
C VAL A 791 -2.50 -13.49 33.91
N ALA A 792 -3.61 -14.04 33.37
CA ALA A 792 -4.98 -13.71 33.78
C ALA A 792 -5.59 -14.81 34.67
N PRO A 793 -5.75 -14.59 35.99
CA PRO A 793 -6.34 -15.59 36.88
C PRO A 793 -7.78 -15.92 36.52
N GLY A 794 -8.05 -17.19 36.21
CA GLY A 794 -9.39 -17.67 35.89
C GLY A 794 -9.71 -17.69 34.40
N TYR A 795 -8.76 -17.29 33.53
CA TYR A 795 -8.82 -17.54 32.11
C TYR A 795 -8.88 -19.05 31.82
N ASP A 796 -9.82 -19.48 30.98
CA ASP A 796 -9.96 -20.87 30.56
C ASP A 796 -9.85 -20.94 29.04
N ILE A 797 -8.62 -21.20 28.58
CA ILE A 797 -8.28 -21.30 27.16
C ILE A 797 -9.20 -22.25 26.38
N PHE A 798 -9.72 -23.30 27.02
CA PHE A 798 -10.65 -24.22 26.34
C PHE A 798 -11.99 -23.58 26.04
N LEU A 799 -12.51 -22.73 26.95
CA LEU A 799 -13.77 -22.03 26.73
C LEU A 799 -13.62 -21.00 25.60
N GLU A 800 -12.50 -20.27 25.59
CA GLU A 800 -12.18 -19.31 24.54
C GLU A 800 -12.02 -19.98 23.18
N MET A 801 -11.26 -21.08 23.10
CA MET A 801 -11.09 -21.85 21.87
C MET A 801 -12.41 -22.47 21.38
N ARG A 802 -13.29 -22.90 22.29
CA ARG A 802 -14.63 -23.39 21.92
C ARG A 802 -15.54 -22.26 21.43
N SER A 803 -15.42 -21.07 22.00
CA SER A 803 -16.10 -19.87 21.51
C SER A 803 -15.62 -19.54 20.10
N LEU A 804 -14.30 -19.53 19.88
CA LEU A 804 -13.67 -19.33 18.58
C LEU A 804 -14.15 -20.33 17.52
N VAL A 805 -14.31 -21.62 17.86
CA VAL A 805 -14.89 -22.60 16.92
C VAL A 805 -16.30 -22.19 16.49
N THR A 806 -17.15 -21.82 17.45
CA THR A 806 -18.55 -21.46 17.18
C THR A 806 -18.64 -20.21 16.31
N THR A 807 -17.86 -19.18 16.66
CA THR A 807 -17.76 -17.92 15.94
C THR A 807 -17.19 -18.14 14.54
N GLY A 808 -16.04 -18.81 14.44
CA GLY A 808 -15.38 -19.06 13.16
C GLY A 808 -16.20 -19.92 12.20
N GLU A 809 -16.98 -20.89 12.70
CA GLU A 809 -17.95 -21.62 11.86
C GLU A 809 -19.07 -20.73 11.35
N ALA A 810 -19.58 -19.81 12.18
CA ALA A 810 -20.65 -18.89 11.80
C ALA A 810 -20.19 -17.89 10.71
N TYR A 811 -18.94 -17.42 10.80
CA TYR A 811 -18.33 -16.50 9.84
C TYR A 811 -17.56 -17.18 8.70
N GLY A 812 -17.57 -18.52 8.61
CA GLY A 812 -16.89 -19.25 7.54
C GLY A 812 -15.36 -19.24 7.57
N TRP A 813 -14.74 -18.82 8.68
CA TRP A 813 -13.28 -18.66 8.83
C TRP A 813 -12.47 -19.92 8.56
N PHE A 814 -13.08 -21.11 8.67
CA PHE A 814 -12.40 -22.39 8.53
C PHE A 814 -12.58 -23.05 7.16
N ALA A 815 -13.08 -22.31 6.17
CA ALA A 815 -13.24 -22.79 4.80
C ALA A 815 -11.89 -23.08 4.10
N VAL A 816 -10.87 -22.25 4.39
CA VAL A 816 -9.49 -22.44 3.90
C VAL A 816 -8.77 -23.51 4.72
N LEU A 817 -7.90 -24.28 4.07
CA LEU A 817 -7.06 -25.30 4.69
C LEU A 817 -5.74 -24.68 5.16
N PRO A 818 -5.40 -24.71 6.46
CA PRO A 818 -4.16 -24.09 6.94
C PRO A 818 -2.88 -24.72 6.39
N GLY A 819 -2.91 -26.02 6.07
CA GLY A 819 -1.74 -26.72 5.53
C GLY A 819 -1.50 -26.49 4.03
N ASP A 820 -2.48 -25.94 3.32
CA ASP A 820 -2.39 -25.59 1.90
C ASP A 820 -3.40 -24.47 1.58
N PRO A 821 -3.16 -23.23 2.04
CA PRO A 821 -4.14 -22.17 1.91
C PRO A 821 -4.29 -21.64 0.48
N GLY A 822 -3.25 -21.74 -0.35
CA GLY A 822 -3.11 -21.03 -1.61
C GLY A 822 -2.39 -19.68 -1.44
N PRO A 823 -1.71 -19.16 -2.49
CA PRO A 823 -0.95 -17.91 -2.41
C PRO A 823 -1.80 -16.70 -2.03
N GLU A 824 -3.07 -16.66 -2.47
CA GLU A 824 -4.02 -15.60 -2.18
C GLU A 824 -4.61 -15.65 -0.75
N ASN A 825 -4.53 -16.82 -0.09
CA ASN A 825 -5.10 -17.03 1.24
C ASN A 825 -4.03 -17.25 2.32
N LEU A 826 -2.76 -16.89 2.04
CA LEU A 826 -1.64 -17.07 2.98
C LEU A 826 -1.93 -16.50 4.37
N PHE A 827 -2.72 -15.44 4.42
CA PHE A 827 -3.09 -14.74 5.64
C PHE A 827 -4.60 -14.78 5.90
N ALA A 828 -5.29 -15.80 5.37
CA ALA A 828 -6.70 -16.02 5.65
C ALA A 828 -6.93 -16.41 7.12
N PRO A 829 -8.09 -16.09 7.73
CA PRO A 829 -8.40 -16.41 9.13
C PRO A 829 -8.15 -17.87 9.53
N ALA A 830 -8.29 -18.83 8.62
CA ALA A 830 -8.00 -20.24 8.89
C ALA A 830 -6.53 -20.46 9.30
N VAL A 831 -5.58 -19.80 8.63
CA VAL A 831 -4.15 -19.99 8.86
C VAL A 831 -3.80 -19.64 10.31
N TYR A 832 -4.35 -18.54 10.81
CA TYR A 832 -4.24 -18.06 12.20
C TYR A 832 -5.05 -18.95 13.17
N TYR A 833 -6.38 -18.90 13.07
CA TYR A 833 -7.28 -19.41 14.10
C TYR A 833 -7.39 -20.94 14.07
N ARG A 834 -7.48 -21.55 12.89
CA ARG A 834 -7.48 -23.02 12.77
C ARG A 834 -6.08 -23.58 12.98
N GLY A 835 -5.03 -22.85 12.63
CA GLY A 835 -3.66 -23.16 13.04
C GLY A 835 -3.52 -23.24 14.57
N ALA A 836 -3.98 -22.21 15.29
CA ALA A 836 -3.97 -22.17 16.75
C ALA A 836 -4.84 -23.27 17.37
N LEU A 837 -6.03 -23.52 16.83
CA LEU A 837 -6.90 -24.62 17.27
C LEU A 837 -6.24 -25.99 17.07
N THR A 838 -5.46 -26.17 16.00
CA THR A 838 -4.70 -27.40 15.75
C THR A 838 -3.67 -27.63 16.85
N LEU A 839 -2.93 -26.59 17.25
CA LEU A 839 -1.97 -26.66 18.36
C LEU A 839 -2.66 -26.90 19.71
N HIS A 840 -3.81 -26.26 19.94
CA HIS A 840 -4.59 -26.49 21.16
C HIS A 840 -5.13 -27.92 21.23
N ALA A 841 -5.74 -28.41 20.16
CA ALA A 841 -6.22 -29.79 20.06
C ALA A 841 -5.07 -30.79 20.22
N LEU A 842 -3.89 -30.48 19.70
CA LEU A 842 -2.69 -31.29 19.90
C LEU A 842 -2.30 -31.33 21.38
N ARG A 843 -2.20 -30.17 22.04
CA ARG A 843 -1.91 -30.07 23.48
C ARG A 843 -2.90 -30.89 24.30
N MET A 844 -4.19 -30.85 23.99
CA MET A 844 -5.21 -31.65 24.65
C MET A 844 -5.05 -33.16 24.40
N THR A 845 -4.55 -33.55 23.23
CA THR A 845 -4.40 -34.95 22.83
C THR A 845 -3.19 -35.62 23.47
N ILE A 846 -2.04 -34.94 23.53
CA ILE A 846 -0.79 -35.51 24.06
C ILE A 846 -0.46 -35.04 25.49
N GLY A 847 -1.17 -34.04 25.99
CA GLY A 847 -1.00 -33.43 27.31
C GLY A 847 0.13 -32.37 27.35
N ASP A 848 0.00 -31.42 28.28
CA ASP A 848 0.90 -30.27 28.45
C ASP A 848 2.39 -30.64 28.49
N ASP A 849 2.75 -31.64 29.32
CA ASP A 849 4.15 -32.05 29.49
C ASP A 849 4.79 -32.47 28.16
N ALA A 850 4.06 -33.24 27.35
CA ALA A 850 4.55 -33.71 26.05
C ALA A 850 4.52 -32.58 25.01
N PHE A 851 3.48 -31.74 25.02
CA PHE A 851 3.35 -30.60 24.11
C PHE A 851 4.50 -29.61 24.28
N PHE A 852 4.69 -29.04 25.48
CA PHE A 852 5.75 -28.05 25.69
C PHE A 852 7.16 -28.66 25.62
N ALA A 853 7.32 -29.95 25.91
CA ALA A 853 8.58 -30.65 25.61
C ALA A 853 8.84 -30.77 24.10
N SER A 854 7.78 -30.93 23.28
CA SER A 854 7.89 -30.95 21.82
C SER A 854 8.19 -29.56 21.27
N VAL A 855 7.53 -28.51 21.76
CA VAL A 855 7.80 -27.12 21.34
C VAL A 855 9.25 -26.73 21.65
N ARG A 856 9.75 -26.96 22.88
CA ARG A 856 11.16 -26.71 23.21
C ARG A 856 12.13 -27.51 22.35
N LYS A 857 11.82 -28.80 22.10
CA LYS A 857 12.63 -29.64 21.22
C LYS A 857 12.63 -29.13 19.77
N TYR A 858 11.50 -28.61 19.30
CA TYR A 858 11.35 -28.06 17.96
C TYR A 858 12.22 -26.80 17.82
N VAL A 859 12.16 -25.87 18.78
CA VAL A 859 13.05 -24.71 18.86
C VAL A 859 14.53 -25.13 18.91
N ASP A 860 14.88 -26.11 19.73
CA ASP A 860 16.27 -26.60 19.86
C ASP A 860 16.80 -27.28 18.58
N ASP A 861 15.97 -28.08 17.90
CA ASP A 861 16.39 -28.88 16.73
C ASP A 861 16.40 -28.05 15.44
N PHE A 862 15.45 -27.12 15.29
CA PHE A 862 15.20 -26.36 14.05
C PHE A 862 15.49 -24.88 14.15
N GLY A 863 15.92 -24.41 15.32
CA GLY A 863 16.44 -23.08 15.48
C GLY A 863 17.51 -22.72 14.45
N GLY A 864 17.31 -21.61 13.74
CA GLY A 864 18.20 -21.21 12.65
C GLY A 864 18.05 -22.05 11.38
N LYS A 865 16.93 -22.78 11.20
CA LYS A 865 16.60 -23.54 9.99
C LYS A 865 15.22 -23.19 9.43
N SER A 866 14.95 -23.67 8.22
CA SER A 866 13.63 -23.60 7.59
C SER A 866 12.96 -24.98 7.68
N VAL A 867 11.65 -25.00 7.86
CA VAL A 867 10.92 -26.21 8.24
C VAL A 867 9.65 -26.43 7.42
N THR A 868 9.23 -27.68 7.40
CA THR A 868 7.93 -28.12 6.88
C THR A 868 7.04 -28.60 8.02
N THR A 869 5.75 -28.74 7.76
CA THR A 869 4.82 -29.37 8.71
C THR A 869 5.32 -30.75 9.14
N ALA A 870 5.89 -31.53 8.22
CA ALA A 870 6.39 -32.88 8.52
C ALA A 870 7.53 -32.89 9.55
N ASP A 871 8.36 -31.84 9.58
CA ASP A 871 9.42 -31.69 10.56
C ASP A 871 8.85 -31.50 11.98
N PHE A 872 7.84 -30.63 12.12
CA PHE A 872 7.15 -30.43 13.38
C PHE A 872 6.44 -31.71 13.85
N VAL A 873 5.69 -32.37 12.96
CA VAL A 873 5.03 -33.65 13.27
C VAL A 873 6.03 -34.68 13.79
N GLN A 874 7.19 -34.83 13.12
CA GLN A 874 8.23 -35.76 13.53
C GLN A 874 8.75 -35.46 14.94
N VAL A 875 8.93 -34.19 15.30
CA VAL A 875 9.36 -33.81 16.66
C VAL A 875 8.31 -34.24 17.68
N VAL A 876 7.04 -33.90 17.44
CA VAL A 876 5.93 -34.19 18.35
C VAL A 876 5.76 -35.70 18.54
N GLU A 877 5.79 -36.49 17.48
CA GLU A 877 5.72 -37.96 17.57
C GLU A 877 6.92 -38.56 18.32
N SER A 878 8.12 -38.00 18.12
CA SER A 878 9.32 -38.48 18.81
C SER A 878 9.28 -38.27 20.33
N VAL A 879 8.61 -37.22 20.78
CA VAL A 879 8.48 -36.85 22.21
C VAL A 879 7.28 -37.54 22.85
N SER A 880 6.12 -37.49 22.19
CA SER A 880 4.87 -38.05 22.71
C SER A 880 4.80 -39.58 22.59
N GLY A 881 5.45 -40.16 21.58
CA GLY A 881 5.33 -41.57 21.21
C GLY A 881 3.96 -41.93 20.60
N ALA A 882 3.13 -40.94 20.27
CA ALA A 882 1.87 -41.12 19.55
C ALA A 882 2.11 -41.15 18.02
N ASP A 883 1.20 -41.80 17.32
CA ASP A 883 1.08 -41.74 15.85
C ASP A 883 0.04 -40.66 15.54
N LEU A 884 0.46 -39.59 14.88
CA LEU A 884 -0.31 -38.35 14.73
C LEU A 884 -0.58 -37.98 13.26
N GLU A 885 -0.25 -38.85 12.30
CA GLU A 885 -0.50 -38.64 10.87
C GLU A 885 -1.98 -38.30 10.62
N ASP A 886 -2.91 -39.16 11.03
CA ASP A 886 -4.36 -38.95 10.88
C ASP A 886 -4.86 -37.67 11.58
N PHE A 887 -4.20 -37.26 12.68
CA PHE A 887 -4.56 -36.04 13.42
C PHE A 887 -4.23 -34.81 12.57
N PHE A 888 -2.97 -34.66 12.14
CA PHE A 888 -2.56 -33.50 11.37
C PHE A 888 -3.22 -33.44 10.00
N ASP A 889 -3.41 -34.59 9.34
CA ASP A 889 -4.15 -34.68 8.08
C ASP A 889 -5.56 -34.11 8.21
N SER A 890 -6.27 -34.47 9.29
CA SER A 890 -7.64 -33.99 9.51
C SER A 890 -7.69 -32.51 9.86
N TRP A 891 -6.77 -32.04 10.70
CA TRP A 891 -6.76 -30.66 11.18
C TRP A 891 -6.25 -29.65 10.15
N LEU A 892 -5.24 -30.01 9.34
CA LEU A 892 -4.60 -29.08 8.39
C LEU A 892 -5.11 -29.22 6.96
N PHE A 893 -5.50 -30.43 6.54
CA PHE A 893 -5.82 -30.74 5.14
C PHE A 893 -7.24 -31.30 4.93
N GLY A 894 -7.99 -31.54 6.01
CA GLY A 894 -9.32 -32.14 5.99
C GLY A 894 -10.47 -31.12 5.96
N THR A 895 -11.59 -31.50 5.33
CA THR A 895 -12.89 -30.84 5.50
C THR A 895 -13.98 -31.88 5.83
N PRO A 896 -14.88 -31.62 6.81
CA PRO A 896 -14.89 -30.47 7.71
C PRO A 896 -13.73 -30.47 8.72
N MET A 897 -13.48 -29.32 9.37
CA MET A 897 -12.57 -29.24 10.51
C MET A 897 -13.03 -30.21 11.63
N PRO A 898 -12.12 -30.91 12.34
CA PRO A 898 -12.51 -31.78 13.45
C PRO A 898 -13.06 -31.00 14.66
N ASP A 899 -13.90 -31.66 15.46
CA ASP A 899 -14.33 -31.14 16.76
C ASP A 899 -13.12 -31.02 17.72
N LEU A 900 -13.09 -29.98 18.54
CA LEU A 900 -12.10 -29.85 19.62
C LEU A 900 -12.14 -31.07 20.55
N PRO A 901 -10.98 -31.67 20.90
CA PRO A 901 -10.92 -32.75 21.88
C PRO A 901 -11.54 -32.32 23.21
N CYS A 902 -12.32 -33.20 23.84
CA CYS A 902 -13.10 -32.85 25.04
C CYS A 902 -12.88 -33.81 26.23
N GLU A 903 -12.04 -34.84 26.09
CA GLU A 903 -11.87 -35.86 27.14
C GLU A 903 -11.18 -35.30 28.38
N GLY A 904 -11.91 -35.21 29.49
CA GLY A 904 -11.38 -34.79 30.80
C GLY A 904 -11.75 -33.37 31.23
N TYR A 905 -12.37 -32.57 30.36
CA TYR A 905 -12.83 -31.22 30.67
C TYR A 905 -14.26 -31.25 31.26
N SER A 906 -14.43 -30.69 32.47
CA SER A 906 -15.72 -30.66 33.17
C SER A 906 -16.88 -29.98 32.39
N PRO A 907 -16.65 -28.93 31.57
CA PRO A 907 -17.69 -28.30 30.74
C PRO A 907 -18.23 -29.18 29.61
N CYS A 908 -17.56 -30.28 29.26
CA CYS A 908 -18.00 -31.20 28.19
C CYS A 908 -18.82 -32.38 28.70
N ILE A 909 -18.91 -32.54 30.03
CA ILE A 909 -19.64 -33.62 30.71
C ILE A 909 -21.08 -33.18 31.08
N GLN A 910 -21.40 -31.89 30.95
CA GLN A 910 -22.75 -31.32 31.10
C GLN A 910 -23.36 -31.03 29.74
#